data_AF-H1PKP3-F1
#
_entry.id   AF-H1PKP3-F1
#
_cell.length_a   1.000
_cell.length_b   1.000
_cell.length_c   1.000
_cell.angle_alpha   90.00
_cell.angle_beta   90.00
_cell.angle_gamma   90.00
#
_symmetry.space_group_name_H-M   'P 1'
#
loop_
_entity.id
_entity.type
_entity.pdbx_description
1 polymer ?
#
loop_
_entity_poly.entity_id
_entity_poly.type
_entity_poly.pdbx_seq_one_letter_code
_entity_poly.pdbx_strand_id
1 'polypeptide(L)'
;MKQIAVYGKGGIGKSTLSANISAALSLKNKRILQIGCDPKHDSTKLLMRGLSIPTVLDYIKTKPPLEYRKSDILFEGFGKIGCIEAGGPKPGVGCAGRGIITAFDLLETLHIKDNYDMIVYDVLGDVVCGGFAVPIRREYSDSIFIVTSGEYMSLYAANNILRGIQNYDENRPRLLGILYNSRNVKNEDDRVYKFAEAVKLPVFARIPRDDIFAQAERDNKTVLELTQNEENAVADIFKDIAARICDGPSHYPALPLTDEELEALILSNQKPLTKAENQSEPEANISLAPVSNPACDNCNGGENYNVPYLSKNVIRDEPLHGCAFNGAMTMSSNLRDVVILAHSPKSCTYLSIQTISSAGRRTLFERGNILPSSLIPNVLSTDMTETDMVFGGSENLLNTVKAILDSPSPPPAIVIVSSCPSGIIGDDIDDALSLSSEKTRIVTVKAEGNLTGDYLQGMLMAYTSLAKQIIDRDVEKRKRTVNIVFEKVVARNTEMNFQRLNAFLARMNISVNCRFLCNTSYASLRDFCSAELNLLAYRDYTGKILEDFFSKEYGAHFFEKQFPIGFNETADWLLGIGEHFDAVNEAKKIISENELIYQSRIDAVKPKLENKKLMIVTYNHELDWILNAALDCGMKIVKICVLNFSQDEGFRSSLHEIDGIDVVENYDKDERNADIEKLKPDIILSNYEPVSEQICITDTIPMCPDNGFFTGLEMLERWSRLFSKSKEGEWLNDRKLFDKYYTG
;
A
#
# COMPACT_ATOMS: atom_id res chain seq x y z
N MET A 1 29.65 -30.15 9.33
CA MET A 1 29.96 -29.20 8.25
C MET A 1 30.24 -27.84 8.88
N LYS A 2 31.35 -27.17 8.55
CA LYS A 2 31.65 -25.81 9.06
C LYS A 2 31.26 -24.77 8.01
N GLN A 3 30.47 -23.77 8.39
CA GLN A 3 30.07 -22.69 7.46
C GLN A 3 30.73 -21.36 7.85
N ILE A 4 31.51 -20.80 6.92
CA ILE A 4 32.32 -19.60 7.13
C ILE A 4 31.81 -18.49 6.21
N ALA A 5 31.41 -17.36 6.77
CA ALA A 5 31.05 -16.18 5.98
C ALA A 5 32.16 -15.12 6.06
N VAL A 6 32.55 -14.59 4.90
CA VAL A 6 33.54 -13.54 4.76
C VAL A 6 32.82 -12.29 4.31
N TYR A 7 32.77 -11.28 5.18
CA TYR A 7 32.16 -9.99 4.91
C TYR A 7 33.22 -8.92 4.71
N GLY A 8 32.89 -7.89 3.95
CA GLY A 8 33.76 -6.74 3.79
C GLY A 8 33.23 -5.75 2.78
N LYS A 9 33.89 -4.60 2.70
CA LYS A 9 33.55 -3.56 1.75
C LYS A 9 33.74 -4.01 0.30
N GLY A 10 32.85 -3.60 -0.60
CA GLY A 10 32.99 -3.79 -2.03
C GLY A 10 34.33 -3.24 -2.54
N GLY A 11 35.09 -4.08 -3.23
CA GLY A 11 36.41 -3.71 -3.76
C GLY A 11 37.57 -3.79 -2.75
N ILE A 12 37.34 -4.23 -1.49
CA ILE A 12 38.40 -4.37 -0.49
C ILE A 12 39.39 -5.51 -0.79
N GLY A 13 39.07 -6.42 -1.71
CA GLY A 13 39.84 -7.64 -1.98
C GLY A 13 39.24 -8.91 -1.37
N LYS A 14 38.01 -8.82 -0.86
CA LYS A 14 37.26 -9.92 -0.23
C LYS A 14 37.23 -11.19 -1.10
N SER A 15 36.79 -11.09 -2.35
CA SER A 15 36.70 -12.22 -3.30
C SER A 15 38.06 -12.92 -3.48
N THR A 16 39.15 -12.14 -3.61
CA THR A 16 40.53 -12.65 -3.69
C THR A 16 40.94 -13.40 -2.43
N LEU A 17 40.63 -12.86 -1.24
CA LEU A 17 40.93 -13.52 0.03
C LEU A 17 40.11 -14.81 0.19
N SER A 18 38.80 -14.77 -0.07
CA SER A 18 37.89 -15.93 -0.02
C SER A 18 38.37 -17.08 -0.92
N ALA A 19 38.74 -16.78 -2.18
CA ALA A 19 39.26 -17.77 -3.12
C ALA A 19 40.57 -18.42 -2.64
N ASN A 20 41.51 -17.63 -2.10
CA ASN A 20 42.77 -18.16 -1.59
C ASN A 20 42.60 -18.96 -0.29
N ILE A 21 41.66 -18.58 0.58
CA ILE A 21 41.28 -19.36 1.77
C ILE A 21 40.69 -20.71 1.35
N SER A 22 39.75 -20.72 0.40
CA SER A 22 39.16 -21.96 -0.14
C SER A 22 40.24 -22.86 -0.76
N ALA A 23 41.14 -22.29 -1.56
CA ALA A 23 42.29 -22.99 -2.14
C ALA A 23 43.16 -23.63 -1.05
N ALA A 24 43.56 -22.87 -0.01
CA ALA A 24 44.36 -23.39 1.08
C ALA A 24 43.64 -24.50 1.90
N LEU A 25 42.33 -24.38 2.11
CA LEU A 25 41.52 -25.40 2.78
C LEU A 25 41.41 -26.68 1.96
N SER A 26 41.31 -26.61 0.62
CA SER A 26 41.26 -27.80 -0.25
C SER A 26 42.54 -28.64 -0.18
N LEU A 27 43.70 -27.99 0.01
CA LEU A 27 45.00 -28.66 0.15
C LEU A 27 45.12 -29.49 1.44
N LYS A 28 44.18 -29.32 2.39
CA LYS A 28 44.09 -30.09 3.64
C LYS A 28 43.16 -31.32 3.52
N ASN A 29 42.91 -31.82 2.31
CA ASN A 29 42.02 -32.95 2.02
C ASN A 29 40.58 -32.75 2.53
N LYS A 30 40.08 -31.51 2.45
CA LYS A 30 38.69 -31.17 2.77
C LYS A 30 37.92 -30.87 1.50
N ARG A 31 36.66 -31.32 1.42
CA ARG A 31 35.75 -30.92 0.34
C ARG A 31 35.20 -29.54 0.66
N ILE A 32 35.55 -28.56 -0.16
CA ILE A 32 35.19 -27.15 0.03
C ILE A 32 34.19 -26.70 -1.03
N LEU A 33 33.19 -25.94 -0.61
CA LEU A 33 32.25 -25.25 -1.48
C LEU A 33 32.39 -23.74 -1.26
N GLN A 34 32.62 -22.98 -2.32
CA GLN A 34 32.59 -21.52 -2.29
C GLN A 34 31.32 -21.02 -2.97
N ILE A 35 30.57 -20.16 -2.27
CA ILE A 35 29.35 -19.52 -2.76
C ILE A 35 29.55 -18.01 -2.76
N GLY A 36 29.63 -17.42 -3.95
CA GLY A 36 29.62 -15.98 -4.16
C GLY A 36 28.22 -15.42 -3.93
N CYS A 37 28.08 -14.49 -2.99
CA CYS A 37 26.81 -13.86 -2.62
C CYS A 37 26.76 -12.37 -3.00
N ASP A 38 27.57 -11.98 -3.99
CA ASP A 38 27.69 -10.60 -4.49
C ASP A 38 27.07 -10.51 -5.90
N PRO A 39 26.22 -9.50 -6.19
CA PRO A 39 25.74 -9.23 -7.56
C PRO A 39 26.84 -9.12 -8.62
N LYS A 40 28.08 -8.80 -8.23
CA LYS A 40 29.26 -8.74 -9.10
C LYS A 40 29.76 -10.09 -9.61
N HIS A 41 29.31 -11.20 -9.03
CA HIS A 41 29.59 -12.57 -9.49
C HIS A 41 31.08 -12.85 -9.80
N ASP A 42 32.00 -12.32 -8.98
CA ASP A 42 33.46 -12.39 -9.17
C ASP A 42 34.19 -13.27 -8.15
N SER A 43 33.45 -13.90 -7.24
CA SER A 43 33.99 -14.65 -6.10
C SER A 43 34.84 -15.86 -6.51
N THR A 44 34.33 -16.62 -7.48
CA THR A 44 34.85 -17.91 -7.92
C THR A 44 35.80 -17.79 -9.11
N LYS A 45 35.97 -16.60 -9.67
CA LYS A 45 36.73 -16.36 -10.92
C LYS A 45 38.16 -16.89 -10.88
N LEU A 46 38.88 -16.70 -9.77
CA LEU A 46 40.26 -17.20 -9.60
C LEU A 46 40.32 -18.72 -9.40
N LEU A 47 39.28 -19.32 -8.80
CA LEU A 47 39.18 -20.78 -8.64
C LEU A 47 38.85 -21.46 -9.97
N MET A 48 38.13 -20.76 -10.84
CA MET A 48 37.69 -21.23 -12.15
C MET A 48 38.66 -20.88 -13.28
N ARG A 49 39.89 -20.45 -12.97
CA ARG A 49 40.92 -20.10 -13.96
C ARG A 49 40.48 -19.00 -14.93
N GLY A 50 39.68 -18.06 -14.43
CA GLY A 50 39.18 -16.91 -15.20
C GLY A 50 37.89 -17.17 -15.95
N LEU A 51 37.37 -18.41 -15.93
CA LEU A 51 36.08 -18.74 -16.53
C LEU A 51 34.94 -18.13 -15.70
N SER A 52 34.02 -17.45 -16.38
CA SER A 52 32.76 -17.00 -15.78
C SER A 52 31.77 -18.16 -15.80
N ILE A 53 31.22 -18.50 -14.65
CA ILE A 53 30.20 -19.55 -14.51
C ILE A 53 28.80 -18.92 -14.51
N PRO A 54 27.76 -19.63 -15.00
CA PRO A 54 26.38 -19.18 -14.88
C PRO A 54 26.00 -18.87 -13.43
N THR A 55 25.28 -17.77 -13.22
CA THR A 55 24.77 -17.45 -11.88
C THR A 55 23.48 -18.21 -11.58
N VAL A 56 23.22 -18.47 -10.29
CA VAL A 56 21.99 -19.12 -9.83
C VAL A 56 20.77 -18.30 -10.26
N LEU A 57 20.84 -16.97 -10.16
CA LEU A 57 19.73 -16.11 -10.53
C LEU A 57 19.47 -16.07 -12.04
N ASP A 58 20.51 -16.02 -12.88
CA ASP A 58 20.33 -16.13 -14.34
C ASP A 58 19.74 -17.49 -14.74
N TYR A 59 20.13 -18.56 -14.03
CA TYR A 59 19.57 -19.89 -14.21
C TYR A 59 18.08 -19.93 -13.86
N ILE A 60 17.69 -19.40 -12.70
CA ILE A 60 16.27 -19.33 -12.26
C ILE A 60 15.44 -18.51 -13.25
N LYS A 61 15.99 -17.41 -13.76
CA LYS A 61 15.31 -16.55 -14.72
C LYS A 61 15.02 -17.25 -16.06
N THR A 62 15.89 -18.17 -16.48
CA THR A 62 15.84 -18.76 -17.83
C THR A 62 15.28 -20.18 -17.86
N LYS A 63 15.19 -20.86 -16.73
CA LYS A 63 14.76 -22.25 -16.63
C LYS A 63 13.50 -22.42 -15.77
N PRO A 64 12.57 -23.33 -16.16
CA PRO A 64 11.42 -23.64 -15.33
C PRO A 64 11.81 -24.53 -14.12
N PRO A 65 11.10 -24.45 -12.99
CA PRO A 65 11.47 -25.17 -11.77
C PRO A 65 11.63 -26.68 -11.88
N LEU A 66 10.86 -27.33 -12.76
CA LEU A 66 10.93 -28.77 -13.00
C LEU A 66 12.22 -29.21 -13.72
N GLU A 67 12.95 -28.28 -14.32
CA GLU A 67 14.22 -28.56 -15.03
C GLU A 67 15.46 -28.29 -14.17
N TYR A 68 15.30 -27.83 -12.93
CA TYR A 68 16.42 -27.45 -12.08
C TYR A 68 17.35 -28.64 -11.77
N ARG A 69 18.64 -28.48 -12.08
CA ARG A 69 19.68 -29.49 -11.90
C ARG A 69 20.90 -28.91 -11.21
N LYS A 70 21.51 -29.68 -10.31
CA LYS A 70 22.76 -29.29 -9.62
C LYS A 70 23.90 -28.97 -10.60
N SER A 71 24.01 -29.74 -11.69
CA SER A 71 25.08 -29.64 -12.69
C SER A 71 25.16 -28.30 -13.41
N ASP A 72 24.06 -27.54 -13.41
CA ASP A 72 23.95 -26.33 -14.22
C ASP A 72 24.44 -25.08 -13.45
N ILE A 73 24.58 -25.21 -12.13
CA ILE A 73 24.96 -24.11 -11.22
C ILE A 73 26.18 -24.44 -10.34
N LEU A 74 26.56 -25.72 -10.21
CA LEU A 74 27.71 -26.17 -9.42
C LEU A 74 28.84 -26.63 -10.34
N PHE A 75 29.97 -25.93 -10.28
CA PHE A 75 31.16 -26.22 -11.08
C PHE A 75 32.35 -26.56 -10.18
N GLU A 76 33.31 -27.35 -10.68
CA GLU A 76 34.53 -27.68 -9.94
C GLU A 76 35.70 -26.83 -10.43
N GLY A 77 36.33 -26.10 -9.51
CA GLY A 77 37.52 -25.30 -9.73
C GLY A 77 38.81 -25.98 -9.25
N PHE A 78 39.85 -25.18 -9.06
CA PHE A 78 41.11 -25.59 -8.45
C PHE A 78 40.88 -26.42 -7.17
N GLY A 79 41.66 -27.49 -6.97
CA GLY A 79 41.55 -28.34 -5.76
C GLY A 79 40.23 -29.11 -5.62
N LYS A 80 39.45 -29.27 -6.70
CA LYS A 80 38.07 -29.83 -6.66
C LYS A 80 37.13 -29.04 -5.76
N ILE A 81 37.34 -27.73 -5.67
CA ILE A 81 36.47 -26.83 -4.92
C ILE A 81 35.18 -26.64 -5.72
N GLY A 82 34.03 -26.89 -5.08
CA GLY A 82 32.73 -26.55 -5.65
C GLY A 82 32.59 -25.03 -5.72
N CYS A 83 32.15 -24.51 -6.85
CA CYS A 83 32.02 -23.08 -7.14
C CYS A 83 30.59 -22.77 -7.57
N ILE A 84 29.97 -21.80 -6.90
CA ILE A 84 28.63 -21.29 -7.19
C ILE A 84 28.66 -19.76 -7.09
N GLU A 85 27.99 -19.08 -8.03
CA GLU A 85 27.74 -17.64 -7.96
C GLU A 85 26.23 -17.41 -7.85
N ALA A 86 25.76 -16.74 -6.79
CA ALA A 86 24.36 -16.39 -6.66
C ALA A 86 23.93 -15.41 -7.77
N GLY A 87 24.78 -14.42 -8.06
CA GLY A 87 24.49 -13.32 -8.97
C GLY A 87 23.62 -12.24 -8.32
N GLY A 88 23.02 -11.40 -9.15
CA GLY A 88 22.10 -10.35 -8.72
C GLY A 88 21.35 -9.77 -9.92
N PRO A 89 20.35 -8.91 -9.70
CA PRO A 89 19.67 -8.26 -10.79
C PRO A 89 20.54 -7.20 -11.45
N LYS A 90 20.07 -6.67 -12.58
CA LYS A 90 20.74 -5.57 -13.27
C LYS A 90 20.84 -4.36 -12.32
N PRO A 91 21.98 -3.63 -12.32
CA PRO A 91 22.10 -2.42 -11.51
C PRO A 91 20.93 -1.45 -11.74
N GLY A 92 20.29 -1.01 -10.66
CA GLY A 92 19.15 -0.07 -10.70
C GLY A 92 17.77 -0.72 -10.90
N VAL A 93 17.67 -2.05 -10.96
CA VAL A 93 16.39 -2.75 -11.18
C VAL A 93 16.24 -3.93 -10.22
N GLY A 94 15.04 -4.14 -9.68
CA GLY A 94 14.70 -5.32 -8.87
C GLY A 94 15.30 -5.34 -7.46
N CYS A 95 15.06 -6.43 -6.71
CA CYS A 95 15.50 -6.56 -5.32
C CYS A 95 16.65 -7.58 -5.16
N ALA A 96 17.89 -7.09 -5.08
CA ALA A 96 19.07 -7.94 -4.89
C ALA A 96 19.01 -8.76 -3.59
N GLY A 97 18.48 -8.19 -2.51
CA GLY A 97 18.29 -8.90 -1.25
C GLY A 97 17.34 -10.10 -1.37
N ARG A 98 16.22 -9.93 -2.11
CA ARG A 98 15.32 -11.05 -2.40
C ARG A 98 15.99 -12.09 -3.29
N GLY A 99 16.75 -11.64 -4.29
CA GLY A 99 17.51 -12.54 -5.16
C GLY A 99 18.46 -13.47 -4.39
N ILE A 100 19.16 -12.96 -3.37
CA ILE A 100 20.01 -13.81 -2.52
C ILE A 100 19.17 -14.86 -1.77
N ILE A 101 18.02 -14.51 -1.20
CA ILE A 101 17.11 -15.48 -0.55
C ILE A 101 16.71 -16.58 -1.55
N THR A 102 16.20 -16.18 -2.72
CA THR A 102 15.73 -17.10 -3.77
C THR A 102 16.85 -18.02 -4.25
N ALA A 103 18.09 -17.53 -4.38
CA ALA A 103 19.24 -18.36 -4.73
C ALA A 103 19.53 -19.42 -3.66
N PHE A 104 19.52 -19.04 -2.38
CA PHE A 104 19.75 -19.96 -1.27
C PHE A 104 18.66 -21.02 -1.14
N ASP A 105 17.39 -20.67 -1.34
CA ASP A 105 16.26 -21.61 -1.35
C ASP A 105 16.45 -22.70 -2.42
N LEU A 106 16.96 -22.33 -3.61
CA LEU A 106 17.27 -23.29 -4.66
C LEU A 106 18.44 -24.22 -4.25
N LEU A 107 19.50 -23.68 -3.63
CA LEU A 107 20.64 -24.48 -3.19
C LEU A 107 20.23 -25.53 -2.13
N GLU A 108 19.28 -25.19 -1.27
CA GLU A 108 18.70 -26.10 -0.28
C GLU A 108 17.81 -27.16 -0.92
N THR A 109 16.90 -26.75 -1.81
CA THR A 109 16.04 -27.67 -2.58
C THR A 109 16.86 -28.70 -3.36
N LEU A 110 18.00 -28.25 -3.90
CA LEU A 110 18.94 -29.09 -4.61
C LEU A 110 19.91 -29.84 -3.69
N HIS A 111 19.83 -29.75 -2.36
CA HIS A 111 20.70 -30.48 -1.43
C HIS A 111 22.19 -30.41 -1.83
N ILE A 112 22.68 -29.22 -2.19
CA ILE A 112 24.05 -29.07 -2.71
C ILE A 112 25.08 -29.14 -1.59
N LYS A 113 24.72 -28.65 -0.40
CA LYS A 113 25.61 -28.52 0.77
C LYS A 113 26.07 -29.87 1.34
N ASP A 114 25.24 -30.91 1.22
CA ASP A 114 25.42 -32.21 1.91
C ASP A 114 26.73 -32.95 1.55
N ASN A 115 27.35 -32.60 0.43
CA ASN A 115 28.59 -33.23 -0.05
C ASN A 115 29.88 -32.48 0.32
N TYR A 116 29.82 -31.46 1.18
CA TYR A 116 30.98 -30.63 1.50
C TYR A 116 31.28 -30.61 3.02
N ASP A 117 32.58 -30.58 3.35
CA ASP A 117 33.04 -30.52 4.74
C ASP A 117 32.97 -29.09 5.29
N MET A 118 33.27 -28.12 4.43
CA MET A 118 33.20 -26.69 4.74
C MET A 118 32.64 -25.88 3.59
N ILE A 119 31.94 -24.79 3.93
CA ILE A 119 31.39 -23.83 2.98
C ILE A 119 31.97 -22.46 3.28
N VAL A 120 32.42 -21.76 2.24
CA VAL A 120 32.90 -20.37 2.30
C VAL A 120 31.90 -19.49 1.55
N TYR A 121 31.22 -18.62 2.29
CA TYR A 121 30.32 -17.61 1.75
C TYR A 121 31.07 -16.30 1.58
N ASP A 122 31.05 -15.77 0.37
CA ASP A 122 31.68 -14.50 0.04
C ASP A 122 30.61 -13.42 -0.11
N VAL A 123 30.42 -12.59 0.92
CA VAL A 123 29.22 -11.75 1.06
C VAL A 123 29.56 -10.26 1.03
N LEU A 124 28.76 -9.49 0.28
CA LEU A 124 28.91 -8.05 0.24
C LEU A 124 28.47 -7.43 1.56
N GLY A 125 29.38 -6.71 2.24
CA GLY A 125 29.13 -6.12 3.56
C GLY A 125 28.77 -4.63 3.54
N ASP A 126 28.81 -3.97 2.39
CA ASP A 126 28.49 -2.54 2.26
C ASP A 126 26.99 -2.24 2.35
N VAL A 127 26.14 -3.18 1.91
CA VAL A 127 24.69 -3.03 1.84
C VAL A 127 24.04 -4.12 2.67
N VAL A 128 23.87 -3.87 3.97
CA VAL A 128 23.30 -4.85 4.90
C VAL A 128 21.78 -4.66 4.99
N CYS A 129 21.05 -5.01 3.92
CA CYS A 129 19.58 -5.12 3.97
C CYS A 129 19.18 -6.54 4.40
N GLY A 130 17.89 -6.75 4.73
CA GLY A 130 17.40 -8.04 5.27
C GLY A 130 17.70 -9.28 4.42
N GLY A 131 17.91 -9.11 3.11
CA GLY A 131 18.30 -10.19 2.19
C GLY A 131 19.80 -10.53 2.21
N PHE A 132 20.70 -9.55 2.26
CA PHE A 132 22.14 -9.78 2.41
C PHE A 132 22.53 -10.26 3.82
N ALA A 133 21.60 -10.15 4.77
CA ALA A 133 21.71 -10.75 6.09
C ALA A 133 21.43 -12.26 6.12
N VAL A 134 21.00 -12.90 5.02
CA VAL A 134 20.75 -14.36 5.01
C VAL A 134 21.97 -15.16 5.44
N PRO A 135 23.19 -14.94 4.92
CA PRO A 135 24.37 -15.67 5.40
C PRO A 135 24.78 -15.26 6.83
N ILE A 136 24.27 -14.15 7.38
CA ILE A 136 24.42 -13.77 8.80
C ILE A 136 23.50 -14.61 9.68
N ARG A 137 22.40 -15.18 9.17
CA ARG A 137 21.51 -16.01 9.98
C ARG A 137 22.24 -17.28 10.43
N ARG A 138 21.89 -17.76 11.63
CA ARG A 138 22.55 -18.90 12.29
C ARG A 138 22.47 -20.20 11.49
N GLU A 139 21.47 -20.33 10.62
CA GLU A 139 21.26 -21.48 9.74
C GLU A 139 22.35 -21.60 8.65
N TYR A 140 22.99 -20.48 8.29
CA TYR A 140 23.90 -20.40 7.14
C TYR A 140 25.36 -20.13 7.50
N SER A 141 25.68 -19.59 8.69
CA SER A 141 27.08 -19.42 9.11
C SER A 141 27.30 -19.68 10.59
N ASP A 142 28.32 -20.49 10.86
CA ASP A 142 28.82 -20.80 12.21
C ASP A 142 29.97 -19.87 12.60
N SER A 143 30.60 -19.22 11.61
CA SER A 143 31.84 -18.49 11.78
C SER A 143 31.93 -17.34 10.78
N ILE A 144 32.32 -16.16 11.25
CA ILE A 144 32.30 -14.93 10.45
C ILE A 144 33.67 -14.24 10.48
N PHE A 145 34.21 -13.92 9.32
CA PHE A 145 35.36 -13.03 9.15
C PHE A 145 34.92 -11.66 8.63
N ILE A 146 35.59 -10.61 9.10
CA ILE A 146 35.44 -9.26 8.56
C ILE A 146 36.74 -8.88 7.86
N VAL A 147 36.67 -8.59 6.56
CA VAL A 147 37.77 -8.08 5.75
C VAL A 147 37.73 -6.56 5.78
N THR A 148 38.84 -5.93 6.19
CA THR A 148 38.95 -4.47 6.20
C THR A 148 40.38 -3.99 5.97
N SER A 149 40.55 -2.69 5.78
CA SER A 149 41.81 -1.95 5.68
C SER A 149 41.78 -0.74 6.62
N GLY A 150 42.87 0.04 6.69
CA GLY A 150 42.87 1.28 7.50
C GLY A 150 42.27 2.51 6.78
N GLU A 151 41.53 2.30 5.69
CA GLU A 151 40.68 3.33 5.08
C GLU A 151 39.42 3.52 5.93
N TYR A 152 39.04 4.79 6.16
CA TYR A 152 37.90 5.13 7.02
C TYR A 152 36.60 4.44 6.57
N MET A 153 36.28 4.45 5.27
CA MET A 153 35.08 3.80 4.73
C MET A 153 35.08 2.27 4.88
N SER A 154 36.25 1.62 4.90
CA SER A 154 36.34 0.19 5.13
C SER A 154 36.09 -0.16 6.60
N LEU A 155 36.60 0.66 7.53
CA LEU A 155 36.33 0.53 8.96
C LEU A 155 34.86 0.85 9.30
N TYR A 156 34.28 1.85 8.63
CA TYR A 156 32.85 2.16 8.72
C TYR A 156 31.98 0.98 8.27
N ALA A 157 32.29 0.38 7.11
CA ALA A 157 31.61 -0.82 6.64
C ALA A 157 31.77 -2.00 7.63
N ALA A 158 32.99 -2.24 8.14
CA ALA A 158 33.26 -3.24 9.17
C ALA A 158 32.40 -3.03 10.43
N ASN A 159 32.24 -1.79 10.86
CA ASN A 159 31.40 -1.43 12.01
C ASN A 159 29.90 -1.69 11.74
N ASN A 160 29.41 -1.39 10.54
CA ASN A 160 28.03 -1.71 10.15
C ASN A 160 27.77 -3.21 10.04
N ILE A 161 28.75 -4.00 9.58
CA ILE A 161 28.68 -5.46 9.60
C ILE A 161 28.54 -5.96 11.04
N LEU A 162 29.30 -5.41 11.99
CA LEU A 162 29.17 -5.75 13.42
C LEU A 162 27.77 -5.44 13.96
N ARG A 163 27.19 -4.27 13.61
CA ARG A 163 25.79 -3.93 13.95
C ARG A 163 24.81 -4.95 13.37
N GLY A 164 24.99 -5.34 12.11
CA GLY A 164 24.18 -6.36 11.46
C GLY A 164 24.23 -7.70 12.19
N ILE A 165 25.43 -8.16 12.57
CA ILE A 165 25.64 -9.43 13.30
C ILE A 165 25.02 -9.38 14.69
N GLN A 166 25.12 -8.25 15.40
CA GLN A 166 24.58 -8.07 16.74
C GLN A 166 23.07 -8.35 16.80
N ASN A 167 22.32 -8.03 15.73
CA ASN A 167 20.88 -8.32 15.65
C ASN A 167 20.55 -9.83 15.57
N TYR A 168 21.52 -10.70 15.26
CA TYR A 168 21.35 -12.15 15.14
C TYR A 168 22.17 -12.96 16.17
N ASP A 169 23.08 -12.29 16.89
CA ASP A 169 23.93 -12.87 17.91
C ASP A 169 23.39 -12.59 19.32
N GLU A 170 22.42 -13.39 19.76
CA GLU A 170 21.93 -13.33 21.15
C GLU A 170 22.95 -13.89 22.15
N ASN A 171 23.14 -15.22 22.19
CA ASN A 171 23.86 -15.91 23.27
C ASN A 171 25.08 -16.74 22.83
N ARG A 172 25.40 -16.77 21.53
CA ARG A 172 26.57 -17.49 21.02
C ARG A 172 27.32 -16.64 20.00
N PRO A 173 28.55 -16.18 20.30
CA PRO A 173 29.36 -15.40 19.39
C PRO A 173 29.78 -16.21 18.18
N ARG A 174 29.90 -15.56 17.01
CA ARG A 174 30.32 -16.20 15.75
C ARG A 174 31.48 -15.52 15.03
N LEU A 175 31.94 -14.35 15.47
CA LEU A 175 33.07 -13.67 14.82
C LEU A 175 34.38 -14.39 15.14
N LEU A 176 35.20 -14.64 14.12
CA LEU A 176 36.53 -15.23 14.27
C LEU A 176 37.63 -14.17 14.37
N GLY A 177 37.44 -13.03 13.73
CA GLY A 177 38.41 -11.93 13.73
C GLY A 177 38.40 -11.11 12.46
N ILE A 178 39.33 -10.16 12.41
CA ILE A 178 39.57 -9.29 11.26
C ILE A 178 40.62 -9.90 10.34
N LEU A 179 40.28 -10.06 9.07
CA LEU A 179 41.23 -10.28 7.99
C LEU A 179 41.68 -8.91 7.48
N TYR A 180 42.82 -8.44 7.98
CA TYR A 180 43.34 -7.14 7.64
C TYR A 180 44.06 -7.20 6.29
N ASN A 181 43.43 -6.63 5.26
CA ASN A 181 43.99 -6.53 3.92
C ASN A 181 44.64 -5.15 3.70
N SER A 182 45.97 -5.09 3.77
CA SER A 182 46.74 -3.85 3.71
C SER A 182 46.61 -3.14 2.36
N ARG A 183 46.35 -1.83 2.36
CA ARG A 183 46.33 -0.96 1.17
C ARG A 183 47.55 -0.05 1.06
N ASN A 184 48.43 -0.07 2.06
CA ASN A 184 49.58 0.82 2.25
C ASN A 184 49.18 2.30 2.37
N VAL A 185 48.11 2.59 3.10
CA VAL A 185 47.73 3.98 3.42
C VAL A 185 48.50 4.50 4.65
N LYS A 186 48.60 5.81 4.81
CA LYS A 186 49.34 6.41 5.94
C LYS A 186 48.67 6.02 7.28
N ASN A 187 49.47 5.54 8.23
CA ASN A 187 49.04 5.08 9.56
C ASN A 187 47.98 3.96 9.51
N GLU A 188 48.02 3.10 8.48
CA GLU A 188 47.02 2.05 8.29
C GLU A 188 46.97 1.04 9.44
N ASP A 189 48.13 0.50 9.82
CA ASP A 189 48.24 -0.51 10.88
C ASP A 189 47.66 0.04 12.20
N ASP A 190 48.04 1.26 12.59
CA ASP A 190 47.55 1.93 13.81
C ASP A 190 46.02 2.04 13.84
N ARG A 191 45.39 2.44 12.72
CA ARG A 191 43.93 2.56 12.63
C ARG A 191 43.21 1.22 12.77
N VAL A 192 43.69 0.18 12.08
CA VAL A 192 43.07 -1.14 12.11
C VAL A 192 43.21 -1.77 13.50
N TYR A 193 44.39 -1.67 14.13
CA TYR A 193 44.59 -2.20 15.48
C TYR A 193 43.80 -1.44 16.54
N LYS A 194 43.70 -0.10 16.46
CA LYS A 194 42.82 0.70 17.34
C LYS A 194 41.36 0.30 17.19
N PHE A 195 40.88 0.13 15.96
CA PHE A 195 39.52 -0.34 15.72
C PHE A 195 39.31 -1.74 16.30
N ALA A 196 40.21 -2.68 16.00
CA ALA A 196 40.19 -4.06 16.51
C ALA A 196 40.13 -4.12 18.05
N GLU A 197 40.92 -3.29 18.73
CA GLU A 197 40.92 -3.17 20.19
C GLU A 197 39.60 -2.59 20.71
N ALA A 198 39.11 -1.51 20.10
CA ALA A 198 37.86 -0.86 20.50
C ALA A 198 36.64 -1.79 20.39
N VAL A 199 36.57 -2.59 19.32
CA VAL A 199 35.50 -3.59 19.12
C VAL A 199 35.80 -4.96 19.76
N LYS A 200 36.94 -5.09 20.47
CA LYS A 200 37.43 -6.33 21.11
C LYS A 200 37.46 -7.55 20.19
N LEU A 201 37.89 -7.34 18.94
CA LEU A 201 37.97 -8.37 17.91
C LEU A 201 39.43 -8.54 17.46
N PRO A 202 40.04 -9.74 17.52
CA PRO A 202 41.44 -9.88 17.13
C PRO A 202 41.64 -9.70 15.64
N VAL A 203 42.81 -9.18 15.26
CA VAL A 203 43.30 -9.30 13.87
C VAL A 203 43.73 -10.75 13.65
N PHE A 204 42.90 -11.50 12.92
CA PHE A 204 43.13 -12.92 12.66
C PHE A 204 44.33 -13.10 11.72
N ALA A 205 44.44 -12.29 10.68
CA ALA A 205 45.62 -12.30 9.80
C ALA A 205 45.83 -10.93 9.18
N ARG A 206 47.10 -10.57 8.99
CA ARG A 206 47.50 -9.40 8.20
C ARG A 206 48.01 -9.87 6.84
N ILE A 207 47.31 -9.48 5.78
CA ILE A 207 47.66 -9.76 4.40
C ILE A 207 48.39 -8.51 3.86
N PRO A 208 49.70 -8.60 3.56
CA PRO A 208 50.45 -7.47 3.02
C PRO A 208 50.02 -7.16 1.58
N ARG A 209 50.18 -5.91 1.16
CA ARG A 209 50.06 -5.55 -0.24
C ARG A 209 51.28 -6.08 -0.99
N ASP A 210 51.07 -6.95 -1.97
CA ASP A 210 52.13 -7.64 -2.69
C ASP A 210 51.76 -7.79 -4.18
N ASP A 211 52.75 -7.72 -5.07
CA ASP A 211 52.56 -7.83 -6.52
C ASP A 211 52.13 -9.23 -6.95
N ILE A 212 52.35 -10.25 -6.12
CA ILE A 212 51.92 -11.63 -6.37
C ILE A 212 50.41 -11.73 -6.59
N PHE A 213 49.60 -10.90 -5.92
CA PHE A 213 48.15 -10.86 -6.14
C PHE A 213 47.82 -10.39 -7.54
N ALA A 214 48.46 -9.32 -8.00
CA ALA A 214 48.27 -8.80 -9.35
C ALA A 214 48.82 -9.76 -10.42
N GLN A 215 49.85 -10.55 -10.10
CA GLN A 215 50.35 -11.61 -10.99
C GLN A 215 49.37 -12.79 -11.05
N ALA A 216 48.87 -13.24 -9.91
CA ALA A 216 47.88 -14.31 -9.81
C ALA A 216 46.58 -13.94 -10.54
N GLU A 217 46.08 -12.71 -10.37
CA GLU A 217 44.91 -12.21 -11.11
C GLU A 217 45.15 -12.14 -12.63
N ARG A 218 46.34 -11.72 -13.08
CA ARG A 218 46.72 -11.73 -14.51
C ARG A 218 46.73 -13.14 -15.10
N ASP A 219 47.21 -14.11 -14.34
CA ASP A 219 47.26 -15.51 -14.75
C ASP A 219 45.93 -16.25 -14.49
N ASN A 220 44.93 -15.52 -13.97
CA ASN A 220 43.62 -16.02 -13.54
C ASN A 220 43.70 -17.17 -12.52
N LYS A 221 44.72 -17.20 -11.67
CA LYS A 221 44.94 -18.25 -10.66
C LYS A 221 44.82 -17.69 -9.26
N THR A 222 44.58 -18.55 -8.28
CA THR A 222 44.83 -18.20 -6.88
C THR A 222 46.35 -18.10 -6.63
N VAL A 223 46.78 -17.35 -5.61
CA VAL A 223 48.19 -17.29 -5.19
C VAL A 223 48.67 -18.70 -4.84
N LEU A 224 47.84 -19.50 -4.17
CA LEU A 224 48.15 -20.89 -3.83
C LEU A 224 48.38 -21.77 -5.05
N GLU A 225 47.61 -21.57 -6.13
CA GLU A 225 47.80 -22.30 -7.40
C GLU A 225 49.03 -21.80 -8.16
N LEU A 226 49.29 -20.50 -8.15
CA LEU A 226 50.44 -19.90 -8.83
C LEU A 226 51.77 -20.36 -8.21
N THR A 227 51.84 -20.45 -6.87
CA THR A 227 53.08 -20.70 -6.14
C THR A 227 53.20 -22.16 -5.63
N GLN A 228 52.53 -23.14 -6.25
CA GLN A 228 52.59 -24.54 -5.77
C GLN A 228 54.01 -25.12 -5.73
N ASN A 229 54.90 -24.62 -6.60
CA ASN A 229 56.24 -25.16 -6.79
C ASN A 229 57.34 -24.30 -6.16
N GLU A 230 56.99 -23.22 -5.46
CA GLU A 230 57.93 -22.24 -4.90
C GLU A 230 57.47 -21.79 -3.50
N GLU A 231 58.42 -21.54 -2.60
CA GLU A 231 58.10 -20.93 -1.31
C GLU A 231 57.68 -19.48 -1.49
N ASN A 232 56.55 -19.10 -0.89
CA ASN A 232 56.02 -17.75 -1.00
C ASN A 232 55.35 -17.34 0.32
N ALA A 233 55.82 -16.23 0.89
CA ALA A 233 55.36 -15.74 2.18
C ALA A 233 53.85 -15.44 2.22
N VAL A 234 53.25 -14.98 1.12
CA VAL A 234 51.80 -14.71 1.04
C VAL A 234 51.02 -16.01 1.01
N ALA A 235 51.47 -17.01 0.26
CA ALA A 235 50.86 -18.34 0.26
C ALA A 235 50.88 -18.99 1.65
N ASP A 236 51.97 -18.80 2.40
CA ASP A 236 52.11 -19.35 3.76
C ASP A 236 51.14 -18.71 4.77
N ILE A 237 50.81 -17.41 4.61
CA ILE A 237 49.75 -16.75 5.40
C ILE A 237 48.40 -17.46 5.20
N PHE A 238 48.02 -17.79 3.96
CA PHE A 238 46.77 -18.50 3.70
C PHE A 238 46.78 -19.95 4.19
N LYS A 239 47.92 -20.64 4.11
CA LYS A 239 48.09 -21.98 4.70
C LYS A 239 47.93 -21.95 6.23
N ASP A 240 48.46 -20.92 6.88
CA ASP A 240 48.30 -20.68 8.32
C ASP A 240 46.83 -20.36 8.68
N ILE A 241 46.16 -19.48 7.93
CA ILE A 241 44.73 -19.20 8.12
C ILE A 241 43.92 -20.50 8.03
N ALA A 242 44.15 -21.32 7.00
CA ALA A 242 43.47 -22.59 6.82
C ALA A 242 43.74 -23.57 7.96
N ALA A 243 44.97 -23.64 8.47
CA ALA A 243 45.33 -24.47 9.62
C ALA A 243 44.54 -24.05 10.87
N ARG A 244 44.55 -22.76 11.21
CA ARG A 244 43.84 -22.23 12.38
C ARG A 244 42.32 -22.41 12.28
N ILE A 245 41.74 -22.28 11.09
CA ILE A 245 40.31 -22.59 10.86
C ILE A 245 40.02 -24.08 11.13
N CYS A 246 40.90 -24.98 10.70
CA CYS A 246 40.76 -26.41 10.94
C CYS A 246 40.82 -26.73 12.44
N ASP A 247 41.74 -26.11 13.17
CA ASP A 247 41.98 -26.32 14.60
C ASP A 247 40.84 -25.85 15.51
N GLY A 248 39.95 -24.98 15.02
CA GLY A 248 38.78 -24.50 15.76
C GLY A 248 39.07 -23.21 16.53
N PRO A 249 39.08 -22.05 15.84
CA PRO A 249 39.41 -20.78 16.46
C PRO A 249 38.33 -20.31 17.44
N SER A 250 38.71 -19.42 18.37
CA SER A 250 37.78 -18.81 19.33
C SER A 250 36.80 -17.86 18.64
N HIS A 251 35.57 -17.80 19.17
CA HIS A 251 34.54 -16.89 18.70
C HIS A 251 34.38 -15.67 19.62
N TYR A 252 34.15 -14.52 19.02
CA TYR A 252 34.05 -13.22 19.69
C TYR A 252 32.67 -12.57 19.46
N PRO A 253 32.14 -11.81 20.43
CA PRO A 253 30.87 -11.10 20.29
C PRO A 253 31.01 -9.91 19.33
N ALA A 254 29.90 -9.52 18.68
CA ALA A 254 29.85 -8.32 17.88
C ALA A 254 29.64 -7.09 18.77
N LEU A 255 30.66 -6.23 18.85
CA LEU A 255 30.64 -5.02 19.68
C LEU A 255 30.89 -3.79 18.78
N PRO A 256 29.87 -3.31 18.03
CA PRO A 256 30.01 -2.14 17.19
C PRO A 256 30.17 -0.86 18.02
N LEU A 257 30.81 0.15 17.43
CA LEU A 257 30.89 1.51 17.93
C LEU A 257 29.73 2.35 17.41
N THR A 258 29.39 3.44 18.09
CA THR A 258 28.58 4.54 17.52
C THR A 258 29.34 5.25 16.40
N ASP A 259 28.63 6.00 15.55
CA ASP A 259 29.29 6.73 14.44
C ASP A 259 30.26 7.78 14.99
N GLU A 260 29.86 8.46 16.07
CA GLU A 260 30.67 9.46 16.76
C GLU A 260 31.94 8.86 17.39
N GLU A 261 31.85 7.69 18.03
CA GLU A 261 33.00 6.98 18.61
C GLU A 261 33.98 6.51 17.53
N LEU A 262 33.47 6.00 16.41
CA LEU A 262 34.31 5.54 15.29
C LEU A 262 35.05 6.72 14.64
N GLU A 263 34.37 7.85 14.43
CA GLU A 263 34.99 9.07 13.91
C GLU A 263 36.09 9.58 14.83
N ALA A 264 35.80 9.69 16.13
CA ALA A 264 36.77 10.13 17.13
C ALA A 264 38.01 9.22 17.16
N LEU A 265 37.81 7.91 17.07
CA LEU A 265 38.88 6.90 17.09
C LEU A 265 39.80 7.01 15.87
N ILE A 266 39.25 7.21 14.66
CA ILE A 266 40.00 7.07 13.41
C ILE A 266 40.51 8.42 12.85
N LEU A 267 39.77 9.51 13.04
CA LEU A 267 40.09 10.81 12.43
C LEU A 267 40.92 11.73 13.32
N SER A 268 40.96 11.48 14.63
CA SER A 268 41.88 12.04 15.65
C SER A 268 42.19 13.56 15.65
N ASN A 269 41.54 14.41 14.84
CA ASN A 269 41.78 15.87 14.78
C ASN A 269 40.79 16.69 13.91
N GLN A 270 39.61 16.16 13.58
CA GLN A 270 38.57 16.94 12.90
C GLN A 270 37.30 16.95 13.76
N LYS A 271 36.69 18.14 13.91
CA LYS A 271 35.40 18.28 14.60
C LYS A 271 34.42 17.25 14.01
N PRO A 272 33.63 16.54 14.83
CA PRO A 272 32.61 15.63 14.33
C PRO A 272 31.74 16.37 13.31
N LEU A 273 31.32 15.67 12.26
CA LEU A 273 30.31 16.19 11.35
C LEU A 273 29.07 16.51 12.19
N THR A 274 28.82 17.79 12.46
CA THR A 274 27.57 18.23 13.08
C THR A 274 26.45 17.72 12.20
N LYS A 275 25.60 16.84 12.74
CA LYS A 275 24.33 16.48 12.11
C LYS A 275 23.66 17.80 11.71
N ALA A 276 23.18 17.88 10.48
CA ALA A 276 22.35 19.00 10.08
C ALA A 276 21.13 18.98 11.02
N GLU A 277 21.14 19.87 12.02
CA GLU A 277 19.96 20.14 12.80
C GLU A 277 18.98 20.79 11.82
N ASN A 278 18.00 20.02 11.36
CA ASN A 278 16.75 20.65 10.97
C ASN A 278 16.27 21.37 12.23
N GLN A 279 16.04 22.67 12.14
CA GLN A 279 15.30 23.43 13.13
C GLN A 279 13.85 22.94 13.14
N SER A 280 13.62 21.71 13.57
CA SER A 280 12.31 21.27 14.02
C SER A 280 12.23 21.71 15.47
N GLU A 281 11.37 22.69 15.72
CA GLU A 281 10.99 23.14 17.06
C GLU A 281 10.71 21.95 17.98
N PRO A 282 11.02 22.04 19.29
CA PRO A 282 10.80 20.95 20.20
C PRO A 282 9.32 20.58 20.21
N GLU A 283 9.02 19.28 20.16
CA GLU A 283 7.67 18.71 20.22
C GLU A 283 6.86 19.35 21.35
N ALA A 284 6.09 20.38 20.99
CA ALA A 284 5.09 20.95 21.87
C ALA A 284 3.97 19.92 21.95
N ASN A 285 3.55 19.58 23.16
CA ASN A 285 2.29 18.86 23.40
C ASN A 285 1.17 19.59 22.65
N ILE A 286 0.78 19.08 21.48
CA ILE A 286 -0.28 19.68 20.67
C ILE A 286 -1.61 19.35 21.34
N SER A 287 -2.09 20.28 22.16
CA SER A 287 -3.51 20.44 22.43
C SER A 287 -4.21 20.66 21.09
N LEU A 288 -4.99 19.67 20.65
CA LEU A 288 -5.81 19.68 19.44
C LEU A 288 -6.77 20.89 19.44
N ALA A 289 -6.35 21.95 18.75
CA ALA A 289 -7.23 23.01 18.30
C ALA A 289 -7.76 22.67 16.90
N PRO A 290 -8.96 23.14 16.50
CA PRO A 290 -9.54 22.80 15.21
C PRO A 290 -8.67 23.39 14.10
N VAL A 291 -8.18 22.52 13.23
CA VAL A 291 -7.30 22.89 12.11
C VAL A 291 -8.14 23.58 11.04
N SER A 292 -8.20 24.90 11.08
CA SER A 292 -8.53 25.69 9.89
C SER A 292 -7.37 25.59 8.90
N ASN A 293 -7.66 25.10 7.70
CA ASN A 293 -6.73 24.93 6.60
C ASN A 293 -5.92 26.21 6.32
N PRO A 294 -4.60 26.09 6.08
CA PRO A 294 -3.98 26.84 5.01
C PRO A 294 -3.32 25.87 4.02
N ALA A 295 -3.51 26.17 2.73
CA ALA A 295 -2.74 25.59 1.66
C ALA A 295 -1.24 25.56 2.03
N CYS A 296 -0.59 24.41 1.83
CA CYS A 296 0.88 24.35 1.86
C CYS A 296 1.42 25.08 0.63
N ASP A 297 1.62 26.38 0.74
CA ASP A 297 2.31 27.17 -0.30
C ASP A 297 3.85 27.00 -0.25
N ASN A 298 4.39 26.04 0.51
CA ASN A 298 5.84 25.91 0.69
C ASN A 298 6.37 24.47 0.87
N CYS A 299 5.80 23.51 0.15
CA CYS A 299 6.30 22.14 0.09
C CYS A 299 7.40 22.02 -0.99
N ASN A 300 8.53 22.70 -0.80
CA ASN A 300 9.76 22.46 -1.59
C ASN A 300 10.61 21.40 -0.86
N GLY A 301 10.40 20.13 -1.20
CA GLY A 301 11.23 19.04 -0.68
C GLY A 301 10.92 17.68 -1.30
N GLY A 302 11.79 17.23 -2.21
CA GLY A 302 11.83 15.87 -2.75
C GLY A 302 11.13 15.70 -4.10
N GLU A 303 11.92 15.58 -5.17
CA GLU A 303 11.44 15.12 -6.48
C GLU A 303 10.86 13.70 -6.34
N ASN A 304 9.54 13.56 -6.16
CA ASN A 304 8.71 12.60 -6.92
C ASN A 304 7.23 12.46 -6.50
N TYR A 305 6.70 13.08 -5.45
CA TYR A 305 5.26 12.94 -5.13
C TYR A 305 4.62 14.23 -4.58
N ASN A 306 4.27 15.15 -5.49
CA ASN A 306 3.33 16.25 -5.19
C ASN A 306 1.91 15.69 -5.16
N VAL A 307 1.47 15.13 -4.03
CA VAL A 307 0.05 14.78 -3.82
C VAL A 307 -0.58 15.88 -2.94
N PRO A 308 -1.15 16.95 -3.51
CA PRO A 308 -1.70 18.06 -2.74
C PRO A 308 -2.97 17.70 -1.95
N TYR A 309 -3.55 16.51 -2.18
CA TYR A 309 -4.79 16.08 -1.54
C TYR A 309 -4.59 14.77 -0.78
N LEU A 310 -4.71 14.84 0.55
CA LEU A 310 -4.51 13.72 1.46
C LEU A 310 -5.84 13.28 2.11
N SER A 311 -5.99 11.98 2.31
CA SER A 311 -7.06 11.39 3.09
C SER A 311 -6.89 11.74 4.57
N LYS A 312 -8.01 11.78 5.32
CA LYS A 312 -7.98 12.06 6.76
C LYS A 312 -7.09 11.08 7.52
N ASN A 313 -7.14 9.80 7.15
CA ASN A 313 -6.40 8.75 7.83
C ASN A 313 -4.89 8.96 7.67
N VAL A 314 -4.45 9.40 6.48
CA VAL A 314 -3.04 9.75 6.23
C VAL A 314 -2.63 10.99 7.01
N ILE A 315 -3.49 12.02 7.09
CA ILE A 315 -3.20 13.25 7.85
C ILE A 315 -3.12 12.99 9.35
N ARG A 316 -4.00 12.14 9.87
CA ARG A 316 -4.16 11.86 11.31
C ARG A 316 -3.30 10.70 11.81
N ASP A 317 -2.51 10.08 10.94
CA ASP A 317 -1.75 8.86 11.22
C ASP A 317 -2.62 7.76 11.87
N GLU A 318 -3.86 7.64 11.41
CA GLU A 318 -4.80 6.61 11.86
C GLU A 318 -4.45 5.25 11.20
N PRO A 319 -4.74 4.11 11.85
CA PRO A 319 -4.54 2.79 11.24
C PRO A 319 -5.20 2.70 9.85
N LEU A 320 -4.42 2.27 8.86
CA LEU A 320 -4.90 2.23 7.47
C LEU A 320 -6.03 1.20 7.31
N HIS A 321 -7.20 1.69 6.89
CA HIS A 321 -8.34 0.85 6.52
C HIS A 321 -8.25 0.48 5.03
N GLY A 322 -7.60 -0.64 4.74
CA GLY A 322 -7.28 -1.05 3.36
C GLY A 322 -6.03 -0.34 2.83
N CYS A 323 -5.86 -0.31 1.50
CA CYS A 323 -4.67 0.25 0.87
C CYS A 323 -4.99 1.10 -0.36
N ALA A 324 -4.10 2.03 -0.71
CA ALA A 324 -4.28 2.94 -1.84
C ALA A 324 -4.45 2.19 -3.17
N PHE A 325 -3.75 1.08 -3.37
CA PHE A 325 -3.91 0.24 -4.57
C PHE A 325 -5.37 -0.22 -4.76
N ASN A 326 -6.01 -0.74 -3.70
CA ASN A 326 -7.38 -1.23 -3.81
C ASN A 326 -8.39 -0.08 -4.03
N GLY A 327 -8.16 1.07 -3.40
CA GLY A 327 -8.96 2.28 -3.62
C GLY A 327 -8.86 2.78 -5.07
N ALA A 328 -7.65 2.83 -5.61
CA ALA A 328 -7.39 3.25 -6.98
C ALA A 328 -7.98 2.25 -8.00
N MET A 329 -7.80 0.94 -7.79
CA MET A 329 -8.39 -0.10 -8.62
C MET A 329 -9.92 -0.02 -8.64
N THR A 330 -10.54 0.14 -7.46
CA THR A 330 -12.00 0.22 -7.34
C THR A 330 -12.54 1.42 -8.09
N MET A 331 -11.93 2.61 -7.93
CA MET A 331 -12.38 3.79 -8.66
C MET A 331 -12.12 3.71 -10.15
N SER A 332 -10.95 3.22 -10.56
CA SER A 332 -10.61 3.09 -11.98
C SER A 332 -11.55 2.11 -12.71
N SER A 333 -11.99 1.04 -12.04
CA SER A 333 -12.94 0.05 -12.61
C SER A 333 -14.31 0.62 -12.98
N ASN A 334 -14.63 1.84 -12.54
CA ASN A 334 -15.87 2.51 -12.95
C ASN A 334 -15.80 3.10 -14.37
N LEU A 335 -14.63 3.14 -15.01
CA LEU A 335 -14.50 3.37 -16.45
C LEU A 335 -14.81 2.07 -17.19
N ARG A 336 -15.91 2.00 -17.93
CA ARG A 336 -16.50 0.73 -18.40
C ARG A 336 -15.88 0.15 -19.67
N ASP A 337 -15.41 1.02 -20.54
CA ASP A 337 -14.95 0.72 -21.90
C ASP A 337 -13.43 0.78 -22.04
N VAL A 338 -12.70 0.86 -20.93
CA VAL A 338 -11.23 0.84 -20.88
C VAL A 338 -10.72 -0.50 -20.34
N VAL A 339 -9.41 -0.72 -20.33
CA VAL A 339 -8.78 -1.82 -19.58
C VAL A 339 -8.06 -1.26 -18.35
N ILE A 340 -8.32 -1.82 -17.18
CA ILE A 340 -7.59 -1.51 -15.94
C ILE A 340 -6.51 -2.56 -15.72
N LEU A 341 -5.25 -2.20 -15.92
CA LEU A 341 -4.11 -3.09 -15.75
C LEU A 341 -3.48 -2.89 -14.36
N ALA A 342 -3.65 -3.87 -13.49
CA ALA A 342 -2.95 -3.93 -12.23
C ALA A 342 -1.49 -4.39 -12.44
N HIS A 343 -0.53 -3.49 -12.22
CA HIS A 343 0.87 -3.85 -12.15
C HIS A 343 1.18 -4.38 -10.74
N SER A 344 0.80 -5.63 -10.53
CA SER A 344 0.81 -6.27 -9.21
C SER A 344 0.82 -7.79 -9.29
N PRO A 345 1.12 -8.48 -8.17
CA PRO A 345 0.88 -9.91 -8.04
C PRO A 345 -0.61 -10.23 -8.17
N LYS A 346 -0.92 -11.39 -8.74
CA LYS A 346 -2.30 -11.84 -8.98
C LYS A 346 -3.18 -11.89 -7.73
N SER A 347 -2.62 -12.09 -6.55
CA SER A 347 -3.35 -12.07 -5.28
C SER A 347 -3.99 -10.70 -5.00
N CYS A 348 -3.25 -9.61 -5.20
CA CYS A 348 -3.74 -8.25 -5.00
C CYS A 348 -4.88 -7.94 -5.97
N THR A 349 -4.67 -8.23 -7.26
CA THR A 349 -5.69 -8.08 -8.30
C THR A 349 -6.94 -8.91 -7.99
N TYR A 350 -6.78 -10.16 -7.53
CA TYR A 350 -7.90 -11.02 -7.16
C TYR A 350 -8.72 -10.45 -6.01
N LEU A 351 -8.07 -9.93 -4.95
CA LEU A 351 -8.76 -9.29 -3.82
C LEU A 351 -9.52 -8.03 -4.25
N SER A 352 -8.94 -7.21 -5.13
CA SER A 352 -9.63 -6.05 -5.71
C SER A 352 -10.84 -6.49 -6.53
N ILE A 353 -10.70 -7.51 -7.38
CA ILE A 353 -11.82 -8.09 -8.15
C ILE A 353 -12.91 -8.62 -7.23
N GLN A 354 -12.56 -9.30 -6.13
CA GLN A 354 -13.54 -9.76 -5.14
C GLN A 354 -14.27 -8.59 -4.48
N THR A 355 -13.56 -7.52 -4.13
CA THR A 355 -14.15 -6.29 -3.56
C THR A 355 -15.17 -5.68 -4.53
N ILE A 356 -14.76 -5.46 -5.79
CA ILE A 356 -15.58 -4.87 -6.85
C ILE A 356 -16.80 -5.76 -7.17
N SER A 357 -16.56 -7.05 -7.36
CA SER A 357 -17.62 -7.99 -7.75
C SER A 357 -18.57 -8.34 -6.61
N SER A 358 -18.13 -8.33 -5.34
CA SER A 358 -19.01 -8.58 -4.19
C SER A 358 -20.08 -7.51 -4.04
N ALA A 359 -19.73 -6.23 -4.27
CA ALA A 359 -20.71 -5.15 -4.30
C ALA A 359 -21.72 -5.33 -5.46
N GLY A 360 -21.26 -5.66 -6.67
CA GLY A 360 -22.11 -5.89 -7.83
C GLY A 360 -23.02 -7.12 -7.73
N ARG A 361 -22.50 -8.24 -7.21
CA ARG A 361 -23.25 -9.49 -7.00
C ARG A 361 -24.38 -9.31 -5.99
N ARG A 362 -24.13 -8.55 -4.93
CA ARG A 362 -25.15 -8.22 -3.92
C ARG A 362 -26.33 -7.47 -4.54
N THR A 363 -26.06 -6.48 -5.38
CA THR A 363 -27.10 -5.70 -6.08
C THR A 363 -27.89 -6.55 -7.09
N LEU A 364 -27.25 -7.47 -7.81
CA LEU A 364 -27.94 -8.39 -8.73
C LEU A 364 -28.80 -9.42 -8.02
N PHE A 365 -28.29 -10.00 -6.93
CA PHE A 365 -29.03 -10.92 -6.07
C PHE A 365 -30.30 -10.27 -5.51
N GLU A 366 -30.18 -9.03 -5.02
CA GLU A 366 -31.30 -8.28 -4.44
C GLU A 366 -32.36 -7.86 -5.49
N ARG A 367 -32.03 -7.85 -6.77
CA ARG A 367 -32.95 -7.59 -7.89
C ARG A 367 -33.60 -8.85 -8.47
N GLY A 368 -33.38 -10.02 -7.86
CA GLY A 368 -33.93 -11.30 -8.32
C GLY A 368 -33.36 -11.79 -9.65
N ASN A 369 -32.24 -11.24 -10.10
CA ASN A 369 -31.55 -11.68 -11.31
C ASN A 369 -30.66 -12.88 -11.02
N ILE A 370 -30.71 -13.90 -11.87
CA ILE A 370 -29.77 -15.03 -11.82
C ILE A 370 -28.39 -14.47 -12.14
N LEU A 371 -27.45 -14.60 -11.19
CA LEU A 371 -26.08 -14.15 -11.34
C LEU A 371 -25.46 -14.80 -12.59
N PRO A 372 -24.89 -14.03 -13.54
CA PRO A 372 -23.91 -14.60 -14.46
C PRO A 372 -22.80 -15.24 -13.61
N SER A 373 -22.33 -16.43 -14.01
CA SER A 373 -21.35 -17.22 -13.26
C SER A 373 -20.04 -16.47 -12.95
N SER A 374 -19.76 -15.36 -13.63
CA SER A 374 -18.77 -14.38 -13.22
C SER A 374 -19.01 -13.02 -13.89
N LEU A 375 -19.23 -11.95 -13.12
CA LEU A 375 -18.96 -10.59 -13.60
C LEU A 375 -17.46 -10.37 -13.43
N ILE A 376 -16.68 -10.61 -14.48
CA ILE A 376 -15.26 -10.26 -14.48
C ILE A 376 -15.21 -8.76 -14.81
N PRO A 377 -14.80 -7.88 -13.88
CA PRO A 377 -14.59 -6.47 -14.21
C PRO A 377 -13.53 -6.35 -15.31
N ASN A 378 -13.43 -5.20 -15.96
CA ASN A 378 -12.44 -4.89 -17.00
C ASN A 378 -11.00 -4.74 -16.46
N VAL A 379 -10.59 -5.68 -15.61
CA VAL A 379 -9.33 -5.68 -14.87
C VAL A 379 -8.44 -6.82 -15.37
N LEU A 380 -7.20 -6.48 -15.70
CA LEU A 380 -6.12 -7.42 -15.99
C LEU A 380 -4.99 -7.26 -14.97
N SER A 381 -4.08 -8.22 -14.93
CA SER A 381 -2.90 -8.19 -14.07
C SER A 381 -1.66 -8.46 -14.91
N THR A 382 -0.54 -7.81 -14.59
CA THR A 382 0.78 -8.25 -15.09
C THR A 382 1.24 -9.56 -14.45
N ASP A 383 0.50 -10.08 -13.47
CA ASP A 383 0.80 -11.30 -12.70
C ASP A 383 2.24 -11.31 -12.17
N MET A 384 2.64 -10.24 -11.45
CA MET A 384 4.01 -10.13 -10.95
C MET A 384 4.33 -11.33 -10.05
N THR A 385 5.40 -12.02 -10.42
CA THR A 385 5.94 -13.19 -9.75
C THR A 385 7.18 -12.82 -8.93
N GLU A 386 7.76 -13.81 -8.25
CA GLU A 386 9.06 -13.64 -7.60
C GLU A 386 10.16 -13.24 -8.61
N THR A 387 10.08 -13.72 -9.86
CA THR A 387 11.00 -13.32 -10.92
C THR A 387 10.94 -11.81 -11.17
N ASP A 388 9.75 -11.23 -11.27
CA ASP A 388 9.58 -9.78 -11.45
C ASP A 388 10.10 -9.02 -10.23
N MET A 389 9.88 -9.53 -9.01
CA MET A 389 10.41 -8.91 -7.78
C MET A 389 11.94 -8.90 -7.73
N VAL A 390 12.58 -9.96 -8.20
CA VAL A 390 14.04 -10.07 -8.19
C VAL A 390 14.64 -9.24 -9.32
N PHE A 391 14.09 -9.31 -10.54
CA PHE A 391 14.72 -8.76 -11.75
C PHE A 391 14.08 -7.48 -12.31
N GLY A 392 13.03 -6.96 -11.67
CA GLY A 392 12.19 -5.86 -12.17
C GLY A 392 11.00 -6.35 -12.98
N GLY A 393 9.88 -5.62 -12.90
CA GLY A 393 8.63 -5.93 -13.58
C GLY A 393 8.34 -5.07 -14.81
N SER A 394 9.15 -4.03 -15.10
CA SER A 394 8.90 -3.10 -16.23
C SER A 394 8.80 -3.80 -17.59
N GLU A 395 9.64 -4.80 -17.87
CA GLU A 395 9.58 -5.52 -19.15
C GLU A 395 8.26 -6.30 -19.29
N ASN A 396 7.84 -6.97 -18.23
CA ASN A 396 6.56 -7.69 -18.18
C ASN A 396 5.37 -6.73 -18.33
N LEU A 397 5.43 -5.55 -17.69
CA LEU A 397 4.44 -4.48 -17.86
C LEU A 397 4.32 -4.06 -19.34
N LEU A 398 5.43 -3.70 -19.97
CA LEU A 398 5.43 -3.23 -21.37
C LEU A 398 4.94 -4.31 -22.34
N ASN A 399 5.34 -5.57 -22.12
CA ASN A 399 4.87 -6.69 -22.94
C ASN A 399 3.37 -6.94 -22.76
N THR A 400 2.85 -6.83 -21.53
CA THR A 400 1.42 -6.97 -21.25
C THR A 400 0.62 -5.85 -21.91
N VAL A 401 1.10 -4.60 -21.84
CA VAL A 401 0.48 -3.45 -22.52
C VAL A 401 0.44 -3.66 -24.04
N LYS A 402 1.56 -4.07 -24.65
CA LYS A 402 1.61 -4.39 -26.09
C LYS A 402 0.62 -5.48 -26.47
N ALA A 403 0.51 -6.54 -25.67
CA ALA A 403 -0.46 -7.62 -25.93
C ALA A 403 -1.91 -7.13 -25.89
N ILE A 404 -2.24 -6.14 -25.05
CA ILE A 404 -3.57 -5.51 -25.03
C ILE A 404 -3.77 -4.64 -26.29
N LEU A 405 -2.76 -3.88 -26.71
CA LEU A 405 -2.79 -3.04 -27.91
C LEU A 405 -2.92 -3.86 -29.20
N ASP A 406 -2.29 -5.03 -29.25
CA ASP A 406 -2.32 -5.95 -30.40
C ASP A 406 -3.62 -6.78 -30.47
N SER A 407 -4.53 -6.62 -29.51
CA SER A 407 -5.82 -7.31 -29.52
C SER A 407 -6.69 -6.87 -30.70
N PRO A 408 -7.63 -7.71 -31.20
CA PRO A 408 -8.46 -7.37 -32.36
C PRO A 408 -9.34 -6.13 -32.18
N SER A 409 -9.64 -5.75 -30.94
CA SER A 409 -10.42 -4.57 -30.58
C SER A 409 -9.76 -3.89 -29.39
N PRO A 410 -8.68 -3.10 -29.61
CA PRO A 410 -7.98 -2.43 -28.54
C PRO A 410 -8.90 -1.39 -27.87
N PRO A 411 -8.81 -1.21 -26.54
CA PRO A 411 -9.66 -0.28 -25.82
C PRO A 411 -9.28 1.18 -26.16
N PRO A 412 -10.18 2.16 -25.99
CA PRO A 412 -9.86 3.59 -26.06
C PRO A 412 -8.80 4.02 -25.04
N ALA A 413 -8.68 3.32 -23.90
CA ALA A 413 -7.59 3.54 -22.95
C ALA A 413 -7.19 2.30 -22.13
N ILE A 414 -5.96 2.34 -21.62
CA ILE A 414 -5.42 1.40 -20.63
C ILE A 414 -5.01 2.21 -19.40
N VAL A 415 -5.62 1.91 -18.24
CA VAL A 415 -5.30 2.50 -16.94
C VAL A 415 -4.38 1.57 -16.17
N ILE A 416 -3.14 1.95 -15.95
CA ILE A 416 -2.15 1.15 -15.22
C ILE A 416 -2.10 1.60 -13.77
N VAL A 417 -2.28 0.68 -12.82
CA VAL A 417 -2.23 0.98 -11.38
C VAL A 417 -1.07 0.22 -10.74
N SER A 418 -0.12 0.94 -10.13
CA SER A 418 1.03 0.34 -9.42
C SER A 418 0.64 -0.17 -8.04
N SER A 419 1.35 -1.19 -7.52
CA SER A 419 1.14 -1.79 -6.20
C SER A 419 2.39 -1.67 -5.31
N CYS A 420 2.33 -2.11 -4.04
CA CYS A 420 3.54 -2.07 -3.18
C CYS A 420 4.73 -2.81 -3.80
N PRO A 421 4.56 -4.04 -4.34
CA PRO A 421 5.63 -4.76 -5.04
C PRO A 421 6.37 -3.94 -6.09
N SER A 422 5.65 -3.30 -7.01
CA SER A 422 6.26 -2.46 -8.06
C SER A 422 6.95 -1.21 -7.48
N GLY A 423 6.35 -0.59 -6.45
CA GLY A 423 6.96 0.57 -5.78
C GLY A 423 8.25 0.23 -5.04
N ILE A 424 8.28 -0.90 -4.31
CA ILE A 424 9.45 -1.35 -3.53
C ILE A 424 10.66 -1.65 -4.44
N ILE A 425 10.42 -2.22 -5.61
CA ILE A 425 11.50 -2.55 -6.56
C ILE A 425 11.86 -1.39 -7.49
N GLY A 426 11.12 -0.27 -7.40
CA GLY A 426 11.37 0.94 -8.17
C GLY A 426 10.95 0.84 -9.63
N ASP A 427 9.95 0.02 -9.97
CA ASP A 427 9.39 -0.02 -11.33
C ASP A 427 8.65 1.30 -11.63
N ASP A 428 9.00 1.96 -12.72
CA ASP A 428 8.27 3.15 -13.18
C ASP A 428 7.21 2.77 -14.21
N ILE A 429 5.94 2.82 -13.80
CA ILE A 429 4.81 2.53 -14.69
C ILE A 429 4.64 3.59 -15.79
N ASP A 430 5.25 4.78 -15.66
CA ASP A 430 5.17 5.84 -16.67
C ASP A 430 5.97 5.50 -17.94
N ASP A 431 6.89 4.53 -17.89
CA ASP A 431 7.58 4.01 -19.07
C ASP A 431 6.59 3.54 -20.14
N ALA A 432 5.43 3.02 -19.72
CA ALA A 432 4.37 2.57 -20.60
C ALA A 432 3.63 3.72 -21.31
N LEU A 433 3.71 4.97 -20.85
CA LEU A 433 3.03 6.11 -21.48
C LEU A 433 3.47 6.30 -22.93
N SER A 434 4.73 5.98 -23.24
CA SER A 434 5.32 6.04 -24.59
C SER A 434 4.63 5.13 -25.60
N LEU A 435 3.91 4.09 -25.14
CA LEU A 435 3.14 3.18 -25.98
C LEU A 435 1.74 3.71 -26.33
N SER A 436 1.37 4.91 -25.87
CA SER A 436 0.11 5.56 -26.24
C SER A 436 0.03 5.76 -27.75
N SER A 437 -1.17 5.60 -28.31
CA SER A 437 -1.45 5.85 -29.73
C SER A 437 -2.69 6.73 -29.88
N GLU A 438 -2.99 7.17 -31.11
CA GLU A 438 -4.23 7.90 -31.41
C GLU A 438 -5.49 7.08 -31.09
N LYS A 439 -5.42 5.74 -31.14
CA LYS A 439 -6.55 4.85 -30.86
C LYS A 439 -6.71 4.51 -29.39
N THR A 440 -5.58 4.37 -28.67
CA THR A 440 -5.55 3.90 -27.29
C THR A 440 -4.63 4.78 -26.46
N ARG A 441 -5.20 5.47 -25.48
CA ARG A 441 -4.47 6.29 -24.51
C ARG A 441 -3.98 5.42 -23.34
N ILE A 442 -2.72 5.55 -22.95
CA ILE A 442 -2.22 4.93 -21.72
C ILE A 442 -2.20 5.98 -20.63
N VAL A 443 -2.73 5.62 -19.46
CA VAL A 443 -2.75 6.47 -18.27
C VAL A 443 -2.28 5.68 -17.06
N THR A 444 -1.67 6.37 -16.10
CA THR A 444 -1.02 5.74 -14.95
C THR A 444 -1.57 6.29 -13.63
N VAL A 445 -1.72 5.42 -12.63
CA VAL A 445 -2.09 5.77 -11.26
C VAL A 445 -1.07 5.12 -10.32
N LYS A 446 -0.17 5.94 -9.79
CA LYS A 446 0.95 5.49 -8.93
C LYS A 446 0.52 5.19 -7.49
N ALA A 447 -0.43 4.27 -7.29
CA ALA A 447 -1.04 3.97 -5.99
C ALA A 447 -0.39 2.77 -5.31
N GLU A 448 0.85 2.91 -4.83
CA GLU A 448 1.75 1.86 -4.30
C GLU A 448 1.30 1.23 -2.95
N GLY A 449 0.02 0.87 -2.86
CA GLY A 449 -0.64 0.26 -1.71
C GLY A 449 -0.39 1.02 -0.42
N ASN A 450 0.11 0.32 0.60
CA ASN A 450 0.31 0.89 1.94
C ASN A 450 1.42 1.94 1.99
N LEU A 451 2.32 1.99 0.99
CA LEU A 451 3.37 3.01 0.92
C LEU A 451 2.79 4.40 0.66
N THR A 452 1.67 4.45 -0.07
CA THR A 452 1.03 5.71 -0.45
C THR A 452 -0.12 6.09 0.49
N GLY A 453 -0.78 5.11 1.11
CA GLY A 453 -1.82 5.38 2.11
C GLY A 453 -2.95 4.35 2.11
N ASP A 454 -4.08 4.77 2.65
CA ASP A 454 -5.27 3.95 2.84
C ASP A 454 -6.14 3.86 1.57
N TYR A 455 -7.27 3.16 1.67
CA TYR A 455 -8.23 3.03 0.58
C TYR A 455 -8.72 4.40 0.06
N LEU A 456 -9.02 5.35 0.95
CA LEU A 456 -9.49 6.68 0.56
C LEU A 456 -8.40 7.48 -0.17
N GLN A 457 -7.13 7.37 0.26
CA GLN A 457 -6.02 7.96 -0.46
C GLN A 457 -5.94 7.42 -1.90
N GLY A 458 -6.09 6.11 -2.06
CA GLY A 458 -6.19 5.47 -3.38
C GLY A 458 -7.31 6.02 -4.25
N MET A 459 -8.49 6.26 -3.67
CA MET A 459 -9.61 6.87 -4.39
C MET A 459 -9.27 8.29 -4.85
N LEU A 460 -8.72 9.13 -3.97
CA LEU A 460 -8.31 10.50 -4.28
C LEU A 460 -7.31 10.52 -5.44
N MET A 461 -6.30 9.66 -5.38
CA MET A 461 -5.30 9.54 -6.44
C MET A 461 -5.91 9.13 -7.78
N ALA A 462 -6.83 8.16 -7.79
CA ALA A 462 -7.53 7.78 -9.00
C ALA A 462 -8.38 8.95 -9.54
N TYR A 463 -9.11 9.66 -8.69
CA TYR A 463 -9.88 10.83 -9.10
C TYR A 463 -8.99 11.88 -9.78
N THR A 464 -7.92 12.31 -9.12
CA THR A 464 -7.08 13.40 -9.61
C THR A 464 -6.24 12.99 -10.82
N SER A 465 -5.67 11.78 -10.81
CA SER A 465 -4.77 11.32 -11.88
C SER A 465 -5.53 11.01 -13.16
N LEU A 466 -6.68 10.33 -13.07
CA LEU A 466 -7.50 10.04 -14.24
C LEU A 466 -8.10 11.30 -14.83
N ALA A 467 -8.55 12.24 -13.99
CA ALA A 467 -8.99 13.55 -14.46
C ALA A 467 -7.88 14.25 -15.25
N LYS A 468 -6.68 14.38 -14.66
CA LYS A 468 -5.53 15.07 -15.29
C LYS A 468 -5.08 14.47 -16.61
N GLN A 469 -5.17 13.15 -16.75
CA GLN A 469 -4.63 12.44 -17.92
C GLN A 469 -5.66 12.18 -19.03
N ILE A 470 -6.97 12.23 -18.73
CA ILE A 470 -8.05 11.91 -19.67
C ILE A 470 -8.89 13.13 -20.06
N ILE A 471 -9.21 14.03 -19.13
CA ILE A 471 -10.10 15.16 -19.40
C ILE A 471 -9.44 16.12 -20.39
N ASP A 472 -10.15 16.39 -21.48
CA ASP A 472 -9.76 17.40 -22.45
C ASP A 472 -10.37 18.75 -22.05
N ARG A 473 -9.54 19.80 -22.07
CA ARG A 473 -9.96 21.17 -21.74
C ARG A 473 -10.59 21.85 -22.95
N ASP A 474 -10.20 21.46 -24.16
CA ASP A 474 -10.52 22.14 -25.41
C ASP A 474 -11.70 21.46 -26.13
N VAL A 475 -12.80 21.26 -25.40
CA VAL A 475 -14.03 20.64 -25.90
C VAL A 475 -15.16 21.66 -26.04
N GLU A 476 -16.00 21.48 -27.07
CA GLU A 476 -17.15 22.34 -27.32
C GLU A 476 -18.17 22.24 -26.18
N LYS A 477 -18.62 23.39 -25.67
CA LYS A 477 -19.62 23.47 -24.60
C LYS A 477 -21.00 23.07 -25.10
N ARG A 478 -21.66 22.18 -24.38
CA ARG A 478 -23.03 21.72 -24.64
C ARG A 478 -23.99 22.39 -23.67
N LYS A 479 -24.99 23.10 -24.20
CA LYS A 479 -26.00 23.78 -23.38
C LYS A 479 -26.90 22.78 -22.66
N ARG A 480 -27.41 23.17 -21.48
CA ARG A 480 -28.35 22.35 -20.68
C ARG A 480 -27.80 20.96 -20.37
N THR A 481 -26.50 20.90 -20.10
CA THR A 481 -25.83 19.66 -19.71
C THR A 481 -25.16 19.81 -18.36
N VAL A 482 -25.19 18.74 -17.58
CA VAL A 482 -24.54 18.68 -16.27
C VAL A 482 -23.57 17.51 -16.18
N ASN A 483 -22.52 17.66 -15.38
CA ASN A 483 -21.78 16.51 -14.86
C ASN A 483 -22.25 16.20 -13.44
N ILE A 484 -22.09 14.95 -13.02
CA ILE A 484 -22.27 14.52 -11.63
C ILE A 484 -20.89 14.10 -11.11
N VAL A 485 -20.50 14.64 -9.95
CA VAL A 485 -19.21 14.38 -9.32
C VAL A 485 -19.41 13.75 -7.94
N PHE A 486 -18.56 12.77 -7.61
CA PHE A 486 -18.47 12.15 -6.29
C PHE A 486 -19.69 11.33 -5.83
N GLU A 487 -20.26 10.50 -6.70
CA GLU A 487 -21.23 9.51 -6.27
C GLU A 487 -20.57 8.39 -5.45
N LYS A 488 -21.23 7.91 -4.39
CA LYS A 488 -20.74 6.81 -3.55
C LYS A 488 -20.92 5.46 -4.25
N VAL A 489 -19.95 5.04 -5.06
CA VAL A 489 -20.04 3.83 -5.91
C VAL A 489 -20.28 2.52 -5.17
N VAL A 490 -19.98 2.46 -3.86
CA VAL A 490 -20.22 1.29 -3.00
C VAL A 490 -21.60 1.26 -2.35
N ALA A 491 -22.36 2.37 -2.41
CA ALA A 491 -23.69 2.43 -1.81
C ALA A 491 -24.74 1.70 -2.67
N ARG A 492 -25.70 1.05 -2.00
CA ARG A 492 -26.71 0.20 -2.64
C ARG A 492 -27.72 0.99 -3.49
N ASN A 493 -27.94 2.26 -3.14
CA ASN A 493 -28.95 3.12 -3.73
C ASN A 493 -28.40 4.06 -4.81
N THR A 494 -27.10 4.05 -5.10
CA THR A 494 -26.47 5.01 -6.04
C THR A 494 -27.14 5.04 -7.41
N GLU A 495 -27.40 3.88 -8.01
CA GLU A 495 -28.05 3.82 -9.32
C GLU A 495 -29.53 4.25 -9.27
N MET A 496 -30.24 3.92 -8.20
CA MET A 496 -31.63 4.31 -8.01
C MET A 496 -31.76 5.83 -7.78
N ASN A 497 -30.84 6.39 -6.99
CA ASN A 497 -30.72 7.83 -6.75
C ASN A 497 -30.42 8.58 -8.06
N PHE A 498 -29.48 8.08 -8.88
CA PHE A 498 -29.21 8.64 -10.20
C PHE A 498 -30.46 8.61 -11.09
N GLN A 499 -31.16 7.47 -11.19
CA GLN A 499 -32.34 7.35 -12.04
C GLN A 499 -33.45 8.33 -11.65
N ARG A 500 -33.68 8.51 -10.34
CA ARG A 500 -34.65 9.49 -9.82
C ARG A 500 -34.26 10.92 -10.19
N LEU A 501 -33.03 11.32 -9.90
CA LEU A 501 -32.56 12.68 -10.19
C LEU A 501 -32.50 12.96 -11.71
N ASN A 502 -32.04 11.99 -12.50
CA ASN A 502 -32.03 12.09 -13.94
C ASN A 502 -33.44 12.21 -14.53
N ALA A 503 -34.46 11.59 -13.92
CA ALA A 503 -35.84 11.77 -14.33
C ALA A 503 -36.34 13.22 -14.08
N PHE A 504 -35.92 13.86 -12.99
CA PHE A 504 -36.23 15.28 -12.75
C PHE A 504 -35.52 16.18 -13.77
N LEU A 505 -34.21 15.98 -13.96
CA LEU A 505 -33.42 16.74 -14.93
C LEU A 505 -33.98 16.60 -16.36
N ALA A 506 -34.35 15.38 -16.78
CA ALA A 506 -34.95 15.13 -18.08
C ALA A 506 -36.28 15.86 -18.27
N ARG A 507 -37.13 15.92 -17.23
CA ARG A 507 -38.37 16.71 -17.24
C ARG A 507 -38.14 18.21 -17.36
N MET A 508 -36.96 18.69 -16.96
CA MET A 508 -36.49 20.06 -17.14
C MET A 508 -35.67 20.25 -18.42
N ASN A 509 -35.64 19.26 -19.32
CA ASN A 509 -34.84 19.27 -20.55
C ASN A 509 -33.34 19.51 -20.29
N ILE A 510 -32.80 18.90 -19.23
CA ILE A 510 -31.39 18.90 -18.86
C ILE A 510 -30.88 17.46 -19.00
N SER A 511 -29.68 17.30 -19.57
CA SER A 511 -29.06 15.98 -19.77
C SER A 511 -27.76 15.83 -19.00
N VAL A 512 -27.45 14.61 -18.58
CA VAL A 512 -26.20 14.31 -17.87
C VAL A 512 -25.14 13.93 -18.90
N ASN A 513 -24.05 14.70 -18.96
CA ASN A 513 -22.92 14.47 -19.84
C ASN A 513 -21.97 13.40 -19.29
N CYS A 514 -21.53 13.57 -18.03
CA CYS A 514 -20.60 12.67 -17.38
C CYS A 514 -21.01 12.41 -15.93
N ARG A 515 -21.07 11.14 -15.55
CA ARG A 515 -21.03 10.73 -14.14
C ARG A 515 -19.58 10.41 -13.83
N PHE A 516 -18.86 11.30 -13.16
CA PHE A 516 -17.42 11.20 -12.99
C PHE A 516 -17.05 9.98 -12.12
N LEU A 517 -16.31 9.04 -12.73
CA LEU A 517 -15.92 7.73 -12.17
C LEU A 517 -17.05 6.97 -11.46
N CYS A 518 -18.27 7.05 -11.97
CA CYS A 518 -19.40 6.23 -11.53
C CYS A 518 -20.11 5.72 -12.77
N ASN A 519 -19.79 4.49 -13.18
CA ASN A 519 -20.26 3.93 -14.44
C ASN A 519 -20.00 4.95 -15.58
N THR A 520 -18.75 5.17 -15.98
CA THR A 520 -18.34 6.24 -16.92
C THR A 520 -17.77 5.64 -18.19
N SER A 521 -18.04 6.21 -19.37
CA SER A 521 -17.28 5.87 -20.58
C SER A 521 -16.07 6.78 -20.75
N TYR A 522 -15.02 6.30 -21.41
CA TYR A 522 -13.82 7.09 -21.71
C TYR A 522 -14.17 8.41 -22.41
N ALA A 523 -15.07 8.35 -23.41
CA ALA A 523 -15.51 9.55 -24.13
C ALA A 523 -16.23 10.55 -23.21
N SER A 524 -17.11 10.09 -22.31
CA SER A 524 -17.79 10.98 -21.36
C SER A 524 -16.85 11.62 -20.35
N LEU A 525 -15.80 10.91 -19.93
CA LEU A 525 -14.77 11.47 -19.06
C LEU A 525 -13.90 12.48 -19.82
N ARG A 526 -13.46 12.16 -21.03
CA ARG A 526 -12.70 13.09 -21.89
C ARG A 526 -13.48 14.38 -22.11
N ASP A 527 -14.77 14.26 -22.43
CA ASP A 527 -15.66 15.40 -22.69
C ASP A 527 -16.23 16.02 -21.40
N PHE A 528 -15.64 15.79 -20.22
CA PHE A 528 -16.13 16.32 -18.94
C PHE A 528 -16.30 17.84 -19.00
N CYS A 529 -15.31 18.56 -19.55
CA CYS A 529 -15.35 20.01 -19.69
C CYS A 529 -16.42 20.53 -20.67
N SER A 530 -17.15 19.67 -21.40
CA SER A 530 -18.23 20.12 -22.29
C SER A 530 -19.49 20.54 -21.52
N ALA A 531 -19.65 20.12 -20.26
CA ALA A 531 -20.83 20.45 -19.48
C ALA A 531 -20.87 21.92 -19.02
N GLU A 532 -22.08 22.43 -18.82
CA GLU A 532 -22.34 23.80 -18.38
C GLU A 532 -22.22 23.94 -16.85
N LEU A 533 -22.69 22.93 -16.11
CA LEU A 533 -22.71 22.92 -14.64
C LEU A 533 -22.26 21.56 -14.07
N ASN A 534 -21.65 21.56 -12.89
CA ASN A 534 -21.28 20.34 -12.17
C ASN A 534 -22.12 20.17 -10.90
N LEU A 535 -22.70 19.00 -10.72
CA LEU A 535 -23.49 18.62 -9.56
C LEU A 535 -22.64 17.75 -8.65
N LEU A 536 -22.33 18.27 -7.46
CA LEU A 536 -21.63 17.49 -6.45
C LEU A 536 -22.63 16.63 -5.67
N ALA A 537 -22.46 15.31 -5.70
CA ALA A 537 -23.43 14.41 -5.08
C ALA A 537 -23.41 14.50 -3.54
N TYR A 538 -22.21 14.64 -2.94
CA TYR A 538 -22.03 14.76 -1.49
C TYR A 538 -20.97 15.82 -1.19
N ARG A 539 -21.21 16.67 -0.19
CA ARG A 539 -20.33 17.78 0.24
C ARG A 539 -19.53 17.49 1.50
N ASP A 540 -19.24 16.22 1.75
CA ASP A 540 -18.30 15.78 2.81
C ASP A 540 -16.85 16.20 2.48
N TYR A 541 -15.91 15.84 3.36
CA TYR A 541 -14.49 16.17 3.18
C TYR A 541 -13.91 15.82 1.81
N THR A 542 -14.20 14.62 1.29
CA THR A 542 -13.69 14.20 -0.02
C THR A 542 -14.41 14.92 -1.15
N GLY A 543 -15.72 15.17 -1.01
CA GLY A 543 -16.49 15.97 -1.95
C GLY A 543 -15.94 17.40 -2.10
N LYS A 544 -15.60 18.04 -0.98
CA LYS A 544 -14.98 19.39 -0.94
C LYS A 544 -13.60 19.40 -1.60
N ILE A 545 -12.79 18.36 -1.36
CA ILE A 545 -11.50 18.19 -2.04
C ILE A 545 -11.68 18.13 -3.56
N LEU A 546 -12.67 17.36 -4.04
CA LEU A 546 -12.91 17.22 -5.47
C LEU A 546 -13.46 18.51 -6.08
N GLU A 547 -14.35 19.22 -5.40
CA GLU A 547 -14.80 20.55 -5.83
C GLU A 547 -13.62 21.52 -5.97
N ASP A 548 -12.78 21.64 -4.94
CA ASP A 548 -11.59 22.49 -4.96
C ASP A 548 -10.64 22.11 -6.11
N PHE A 549 -10.37 20.81 -6.28
CA PHE A 549 -9.56 20.28 -7.36
C PHE A 549 -10.11 20.67 -8.74
N PHE A 550 -11.39 20.39 -9.00
CA PHE A 550 -11.98 20.65 -10.31
C PHE A 550 -12.13 22.16 -10.60
N SER A 551 -12.45 22.96 -9.58
CA SER A 551 -12.51 24.41 -9.71
C SER A 551 -11.13 25.01 -10.00
N LYS A 552 -10.07 24.57 -9.33
CA LYS A 552 -8.70 25.06 -9.58
C LYS A 552 -8.12 24.57 -10.91
N GLU A 553 -8.24 23.29 -11.20
CA GLU A 553 -7.58 22.67 -12.35
C GLU A 553 -8.31 22.94 -13.68
N TYR A 554 -9.65 23.03 -13.65
CA TYR A 554 -10.47 23.12 -14.86
C TYR A 554 -11.39 24.35 -14.90
N GLY A 555 -11.37 25.21 -13.87
CA GLY A 555 -12.34 26.31 -13.75
C GLY A 555 -13.78 25.82 -13.64
N ALA A 556 -13.99 24.60 -13.11
CA ALA A 556 -15.30 23.98 -13.06
C ALA A 556 -16.22 24.72 -12.09
N HIS A 557 -17.42 25.08 -12.56
CA HIS A 557 -18.47 25.67 -11.74
C HIS A 557 -19.36 24.58 -11.15
N PHE A 558 -19.52 24.58 -9.83
CA PHE A 558 -20.36 23.64 -9.10
C PHE A 558 -21.66 24.30 -8.64
N PHE A 559 -22.75 23.53 -8.68
CA PHE A 559 -24.01 23.92 -8.06
C PHE A 559 -23.86 23.94 -6.54
N GLU A 560 -24.39 24.96 -5.88
CA GLU A 560 -24.15 25.22 -4.46
C GLU A 560 -24.64 24.09 -3.54
N LYS A 561 -25.72 23.38 -3.93
CA LYS A 561 -26.34 22.33 -3.10
C LYS A 561 -25.90 20.93 -3.54
N GLN A 562 -25.77 20.03 -2.58
CA GLN A 562 -25.53 18.61 -2.82
C GLN A 562 -26.79 17.90 -3.32
N PHE A 563 -26.74 16.57 -3.52
CA PHE A 563 -27.95 15.83 -3.85
C PHE A 563 -28.99 15.90 -2.72
N PRO A 564 -30.26 16.17 -3.05
CA PRO A 564 -31.26 16.50 -2.03
C PRO A 564 -31.86 15.25 -1.38
N ILE A 565 -32.13 15.34 -0.08
CA ILE A 565 -32.74 14.27 0.71
C ILE A 565 -34.04 14.81 1.34
N GLY A 566 -35.18 14.17 1.06
CA GLY A 566 -36.47 14.61 1.59
C GLY A 566 -37.11 15.77 0.83
N PHE A 567 -38.32 16.15 1.25
CA PHE A 567 -39.21 16.98 0.45
C PHE A 567 -38.69 18.41 0.24
N ASN A 568 -38.43 19.13 1.32
CA ASN A 568 -38.04 20.54 1.29
C ASN A 568 -36.73 20.75 0.53
N GLU A 569 -35.71 19.94 0.83
CA GLU A 569 -34.42 19.99 0.15
C GLU A 569 -34.57 19.68 -1.35
N THR A 570 -35.42 18.70 -1.72
CA THR A 570 -35.64 18.36 -3.13
C THR A 570 -36.34 19.49 -3.88
N ALA A 571 -37.35 20.11 -3.27
CA ALA A 571 -38.04 21.25 -3.88
C ALA A 571 -37.08 22.43 -4.09
N ASP A 572 -36.30 22.77 -3.07
CA ASP A 572 -35.33 23.85 -3.09
C ASP A 572 -34.17 23.58 -4.08
N TRP A 573 -33.71 22.34 -4.17
CA TRP A 573 -32.73 21.91 -5.16
C TRP A 573 -33.25 22.05 -6.60
N LEU A 574 -34.49 21.62 -6.87
CA LEU A 574 -35.10 21.74 -8.20
C LEU A 574 -35.32 23.18 -8.62
N LEU A 575 -35.73 24.05 -7.69
CA LEU A 575 -35.86 25.48 -7.95
C LEU A 575 -34.52 26.10 -8.30
N GLY A 576 -33.45 25.83 -7.54
CA GLY A 576 -32.12 26.35 -7.83
C GLY A 576 -31.54 25.87 -9.17
N ILE A 577 -31.75 24.59 -9.53
CA ILE A 577 -31.40 24.09 -10.86
C ILE A 577 -32.26 24.76 -11.95
N GLY A 578 -33.55 24.98 -11.66
CA GLY A 578 -34.48 25.65 -12.55
C GLY A 578 -34.10 27.10 -12.81
N GLU A 579 -33.61 27.82 -11.80
CA GLU A 579 -33.12 29.19 -11.94
C GLU A 579 -31.87 29.24 -12.83
N HIS A 580 -30.95 28.30 -12.68
CA HIS A 580 -29.74 28.25 -13.50
C HIS A 580 -30.02 27.98 -14.99
N PHE A 581 -30.99 27.10 -15.29
CA PHE A 581 -31.28 26.65 -16.66
C PHE A 581 -32.59 27.23 -17.24
N ASP A 582 -33.12 28.32 -16.68
CA ASP A 582 -34.40 28.91 -17.09
C ASP A 582 -35.57 27.88 -17.18
N ALA A 583 -35.63 26.95 -16.22
CA ALA A 583 -36.59 25.84 -16.13
C ALA A 583 -37.38 25.85 -14.81
N VAL A 584 -37.57 27.02 -14.20
CA VAL A 584 -38.29 27.18 -12.92
C VAL A 584 -39.74 26.71 -13.00
N ASN A 585 -40.40 26.86 -14.14
CA ASN A 585 -41.80 26.45 -14.33
C ASN A 585 -41.93 24.92 -14.30
N GLU A 586 -41.01 24.22 -14.96
CA GLU A 586 -40.90 22.77 -14.97
C GLU A 586 -40.59 22.24 -13.57
N ALA A 587 -39.67 22.90 -12.85
CA ALA A 587 -39.35 22.59 -11.45
C ALA A 587 -40.59 22.71 -10.55
N LYS A 588 -41.31 23.83 -10.60
CA LYS A 588 -42.56 24.04 -9.85
C LYS A 588 -43.60 22.98 -10.15
N LYS A 589 -43.74 22.58 -11.41
CA LYS A 589 -44.67 21.52 -11.80
C LYS A 589 -44.29 20.16 -11.18
N ILE A 590 -43.00 19.80 -11.20
CA ILE A 590 -42.51 18.58 -10.53
C ILE A 590 -42.85 18.63 -9.04
N ILE A 591 -42.60 19.77 -8.38
CA ILE A 591 -42.82 19.95 -6.95
C ILE A 591 -44.30 19.79 -6.61
N SER A 592 -45.20 20.52 -7.27
CA SER A 592 -46.64 20.46 -6.98
C SER A 592 -47.25 19.06 -7.19
N GLU A 593 -46.79 18.32 -8.20
CA GLU A 593 -47.22 16.93 -8.41
C GLU A 593 -46.78 16.02 -7.26
N ASN A 594 -45.55 16.17 -6.77
CA ASN A 594 -45.01 15.36 -5.68
C ASN A 594 -45.54 15.79 -4.30
N GLU A 595 -45.92 17.06 -4.12
CA GLU A 595 -46.55 17.59 -2.90
C GLU A 595 -47.87 16.87 -2.60
N LEU A 596 -48.72 16.71 -3.63
CA LEU A 596 -49.99 15.99 -3.51
C LEU A 596 -49.77 14.53 -3.10
N ILE A 597 -48.75 13.87 -3.67
CA ILE A 597 -48.39 12.50 -3.33
C ILE A 597 -47.84 12.41 -1.90
N TYR A 598 -46.98 13.35 -1.52
CA TYR A 598 -46.38 13.43 -0.18
C TYR A 598 -47.46 13.59 0.89
N GLN A 599 -48.35 14.57 0.74
CA GLN A 599 -49.42 14.83 1.72
C GLN A 599 -50.36 13.62 1.87
N SER A 600 -50.79 13.03 0.76
CA SER A 600 -51.65 11.83 0.77
C SER A 600 -51.02 10.66 1.54
N ARG A 601 -49.71 10.45 1.36
CA ARG A 601 -48.98 9.39 2.07
C ARG A 601 -48.74 9.72 3.54
N ILE A 602 -48.46 10.99 3.89
CA ILE A 602 -48.38 11.45 5.28
C ILE A 602 -49.71 11.22 6.00
N ASP A 603 -50.82 11.63 5.39
CA ASP A 603 -52.17 11.46 5.96
C ASP A 603 -52.50 9.98 6.22
N ALA A 604 -51.98 9.07 5.40
CA ALA A 604 -52.16 7.63 5.58
C ALA A 604 -51.38 7.05 6.78
N VAL A 605 -50.21 7.61 7.13
CA VAL A 605 -49.38 7.12 8.24
C VAL A 605 -49.60 7.87 9.55
N LYS A 606 -50.04 9.13 9.47
CA LYS A 606 -50.24 10.04 10.61
C LYS A 606 -51.05 9.44 11.76
N PRO A 607 -52.23 8.81 11.54
CA PRO A 607 -53.03 8.27 12.65
C PRO A 607 -52.31 7.22 13.52
N LYS A 608 -51.25 6.58 13.00
CA LYS A 608 -50.50 5.54 13.70
C LYS A 608 -49.25 6.06 14.42
N LEU A 609 -48.76 7.22 13.99
CA LEU A 609 -47.49 7.80 14.45
C LEU A 609 -47.69 9.09 15.24
N GLU A 610 -48.85 9.74 15.12
CA GLU A 610 -49.16 10.97 15.83
C GLU A 610 -48.96 10.80 17.35
N ASN A 611 -48.31 11.77 17.98
CA ASN A 611 -47.89 11.79 19.38
C ASN A 611 -46.86 10.75 19.80
N LYS A 612 -46.35 9.88 18.90
CA LYS A 612 -45.26 8.95 19.23
C LYS A 612 -43.96 9.73 19.46
N LYS A 613 -43.19 9.29 20.46
CA LYS A 613 -41.93 9.90 20.87
C LYS A 613 -40.75 9.31 20.10
N LEU A 614 -40.00 10.17 19.43
CA LEU A 614 -38.77 9.83 18.70
C LEU A 614 -37.55 10.35 19.46
N MET A 615 -36.62 9.46 19.77
CA MET A 615 -35.28 9.81 20.25
C MET A 615 -34.25 9.43 19.19
N ILE A 616 -33.24 10.27 18.99
CA ILE A 616 -32.19 10.05 17.97
C ILE A 616 -30.83 9.98 18.63
N VAL A 617 -30.01 8.99 18.27
CA VAL A 617 -28.61 8.84 18.69
C VAL A 617 -27.73 8.65 17.46
N THR A 618 -27.06 9.71 17.03
CA THR A 618 -26.44 9.79 15.71
C THR A 618 -24.97 10.16 15.77
N TYR A 619 -24.18 9.76 14.77
CA TYR A 619 -22.91 10.41 14.41
C TYR A 619 -23.04 11.26 13.14
N ASN A 620 -24.17 11.22 12.43
CA ASN A 620 -24.45 12.10 11.30
C ASN A 620 -24.95 13.45 11.80
N HIS A 621 -24.51 14.53 11.15
CA HIS A 621 -24.96 15.90 11.45
C HIS A 621 -26.08 16.42 10.53
N GLU A 622 -26.52 15.62 9.55
CA GLU A 622 -27.59 15.96 8.59
C GLU A 622 -28.81 15.04 8.78
N LEU A 623 -29.89 15.60 9.34
CA LEU A 623 -31.10 14.90 9.76
C LEU A 623 -32.41 15.61 9.36
N ASP A 624 -32.37 16.80 8.76
CA ASP A 624 -33.56 17.61 8.49
C ASP A 624 -34.64 16.83 7.72
N TRP A 625 -34.24 16.02 6.74
CA TRP A 625 -35.12 15.17 5.95
C TRP A 625 -35.97 14.17 6.77
N ILE A 626 -35.45 13.62 7.88
CA ILE A 626 -36.19 12.69 8.74
C ILE A 626 -36.90 13.43 9.88
N LEU A 627 -36.31 14.52 10.40
CA LEU A 627 -36.90 15.35 11.44
C LEU A 627 -38.17 16.04 10.93
N ASN A 628 -38.09 16.70 9.78
CA ASN A 628 -39.23 17.38 9.16
C ASN A 628 -40.36 16.39 8.86
N ALA A 629 -40.04 15.24 8.25
CA ALA A 629 -41.04 14.22 7.98
C ALA A 629 -41.73 13.72 9.28
N ALA A 630 -40.96 13.49 10.35
CA ALA A 630 -41.52 13.08 11.64
C ALA A 630 -42.47 14.14 12.22
N LEU A 631 -42.10 15.43 12.11
CA LEU A 631 -42.93 16.56 12.54
C LEU A 631 -44.22 16.70 11.71
N ASP A 632 -44.15 16.55 10.38
CA ASP A 632 -45.32 16.58 9.48
C ASP A 632 -46.35 15.50 9.84
N CYS A 633 -45.86 14.35 10.31
CA CYS A 633 -46.64 13.22 10.79
C CYS A 633 -47.15 13.40 12.25
N GLY A 634 -46.81 14.49 12.93
CA GLY A 634 -47.22 14.79 14.30
C GLY A 634 -46.48 14.00 15.38
N MET A 635 -45.30 13.45 15.08
CA MET A 635 -44.44 12.82 16.10
C MET A 635 -43.80 13.87 17.00
N LYS A 636 -43.44 13.46 18.22
CA LYS A 636 -42.74 14.30 19.20
C LYS A 636 -41.28 13.90 19.27
N ILE A 637 -40.38 14.75 18.80
CA ILE A 637 -38.94 14.53 18.96
C ILE A 637 -38.58 14.90 20.40
N VAL A 638 -38.10 13.93 21.19
CA VAL A 638 -37.87 14.11 22.64
C VAL A 638 -36.43 14.45 22.97
N LYS A 639 -35.46 13.99 22.18
CA LYS A 639 -34.02 14.28 22.34
C LYS A 639 -33.25 13.88 21.08
N ILE A 640 -32.26 14.69 20.72
CA ILE A 640 -31.28 14.41 19.66
C ILE A 640 -29.90 14.35 20.31
N CYS A 641 -29.22 13.21 20.16
CA CYS A 641 -27.93 12.94 20.77
C CYS A 641 -26.88 12.75 19.67
N VAL A 642 -25.90 13.64 19.58
CA VAL A 642 -24.84 13.62 18.58
C VAL A 642 -23.54 13.13 19.21
N LEU A 643 -22.98 12.05 18.68
CA LEU A 643 -21.78 11.39 19.21
C LEU A 643 -20.49 12.10 18.76
N ASN A 644 -19.49 12.15 19.66
CA ASN A 644 -18.19 12.79 19.45
C ASN A 644 -17.25 12.08 18.45
N PHE A 645 -17.79 11.18 17.60
CA PHE A 645 -17.03 10.35 16.66
C PHE A 645 -17.19 10.77 15.21
N SER A 646 -17.99 11.80 14.93
CA SER A 646 -18.16 12.30 13.58
C SER A 646 -16.84 12.85 13.06
N GLN A 647 -16.27 12.16 12.07
CA GLN A 647 -15.18 12.74 11.29
C GLN A 647 -15.70 13.84 10.36
N ASP A 648 -17.00 14.15 10.31
CA ASP A 648 -17.60 15.07 9.35
C ASP A 648 -17.64 16.51 9.88
N GLU A 649 -16.86 17.40 9.23
CA GLU A 649 -16.80 18.83 9.55
C GLU A 649 -17.62 19.66 8.54
N GLY A 650 -18.32 19.01 7.60
CA GLY A 650 -19.06 19.65 6.53
C GLY A 650 -20.56 19.49 6.68
N PHE A 651 -21.25 20.63 6.74
CA PHE A 651 -22.72 20.77 6.79
C PHE A 651 -23.37 20.23 8.08
N ARG A 652 -24.17 21.08 8.72
CA ARG A 652 -24.96 20.73 9.89
C ARG A 652 -26.40 21.05 9.55
N SER A 653 -27.31 20.14 9.86
CA SER A 653 -28.74 20.42 9.83
C SER A 653 -29.08 21.67 10.62
N SER A 654 -30.20 22.30 10.29
CA SER A 654 -30.74 23.45 11.03
C SER A 654 -31.33 23.04 12.39
N LEU A 655 -30.62 22.17 13.12
CA LEU A 655 -31.06 21.54 14.37
C LEU A 655 -31.40 22.55 15.47
N HIS A 656 -30.78 23.73 15.43
CA HIS A 656 -31.01 24.80 16.40
C HIS A 656 -32.29 25.61 16.15
N GLU A 657 -32.90 25.50 14.96
CA GLU A 657 -34.12 26.23 14.60
C GLU A 657 -35.40 25.46 14.98
N ILE A 658 -35.28 24.20 15.41
CA ILE A 658 -36.42 23.41 15.84
C ILE A 658 -36.72 23.72 17.32
N ASP A 659 -37.59 24.71 17.54
CA ASP A 659 -37.99 25.17 18.87
C ASP A 659 -38.45 24.02 19.80
N GLY A 660 -37.83 23.92 20.97
CA GLY A 660 -38.25 23.01 22.05
C GLY A 660 -37.66 21.60 22.02
N ILE A 661 -36.65 21.33 21.19
CA ILE A 661 -35.93 20.04 21.15
C ILE A 661 -34.62 20.11 21.94
N ASP A 662 -34.39 19.12 22.81
CA ASP A 662 -33.12 18.93 23.53
C ASP A 662 -32.07 18.30 22.60
N VAL A 663 -31.05 19.08 22.20
CA VAL A 663 -29.94 18.65 21.35
C VAL A 663 -28.66 18.59 22.18
N VAL A 664 -28.08 17.38 22.30
CA VAL A 664 -26.85 17.14 23.06
C VAL A 664 -25.73 16.75 22.11
N GLU A 665 -24.75 17.64 21.99
CA GLU A 665 -23.48 17.39 21.30
C GLU A 665 -22.52 16.61 22.22
N ASN A 666 -21.61 15.82 21.63
CA ASN A 666 -20.65 14.98 22.35
C ASN A 666 -21.29 13.98 23.33
N TYR A 667 -22.44 13.43 22.94
CA TYR A 667 -23.20 12.50 23.76
C TYR A 667 -22.40 11.26 24.16
N ASP A 668 -22.40 10.93 25.45
CA ASP A 668 -21.83 9.69 25.95
C ASP A 668 -22.82 8.54 25.75
N LYS A 669 -22.37 7.47 25.07
CA LYS A 669 -23.20 6.31 24.75
C LYS A 669 -23.68 5.59 26.01
N ASP A 670 -22.96 5.73 27.12
CA ASP A 670 -23.30 5.11 28.39
C ASP A 670 -24.51 5.78 29.08
N GLU A 671 -24.82 7.04 28.72
CA GLU A 671 -26.01 7.76 29.22
C GLU A 671 -27.32 7.30 28.57
N ARG A 672 -27.24 6.54 27.48
CA ARG A 672 -28.38 6.12 26.66
C ARG A 672 -29.47 5.42 27.45
N ASN A 673 -29.11 4.46 28.30
CA ASN A 673 -30.11 3.69 29.05
C ASN A 673 -30.87 4.57 30.04
N ALA A 674 -30.18 5.49 30.71
CA ALA A 674 -30.81 6.44 31.65
C ALA A 674 -31.77 7.40 30.92
N ASP A 675 -31.41 7.88 29.74
CA ASP A 675 -32.29 8.71 28.92
C ASP A 675 -33.51 7.95 28.40
N ILE A 676 -33.36 6.68 28.00
CA ILE A 676 -34.48 5.83 27.57
C ILE A 676 -35.48 5.66 28.72
N GLU A 677 -35.01 5.37 29.94
CA GLU A 677 -35.86 5.23 31.12
C GLU A 677 -36.59 6.53 31.48
N LYS A 678 -35.90 7.66 31.38
CA LYS A 678 -36.43 8.99 31.70
C LYS A 678 -37.43 9.50 30.67
N LEU A 679 -37.09 9.45 29.38
CA LEU A 679 -37.86 10.06 28.30
C LEU A 679 -38.97 9.14 27.79
N LYS A 680 -38.78 7.83 27.95
CA LYS A 680 -39.67 6.75 27.47
C LYS A 680 -40.02 6.94 25.99
N PRO A 681 -39.03 6.91 25.07
CA PRO A 681 -39.29 7.03 23.64
C PRO A 681 -40.08 5.83 23.14
N ASP A 682 -40.97 6.05 22.17
CA ASP A 682 -41.68 4.97 21.47
C ASP A 682 -40.76 4.31 20.43
N ILE A 683 -39.88 5.12 19.81
CA ILE A 683 -38.86 4.67 18.86
C ILE A 683 -37.52 5.39 19.08
N ILE A 684 -36.43 4.63 18.94
CA ILE A 684 -35.06 5.14 18.92
C ILE A 684 -34.49 4.93 17.53
N LEU A 685 -33.94 6.00 16.97
CA LEU A 685 -33.25 5.98 15.70
C LEU A 685 -31.75 6.17 15.92
N SER A 686 -30.93 5.22 15.48
CA SER A 686 -29.48 5.27 15.69
C SER A 686 -28.66 4.77 14.50
N ASN A 687 -27.41 5.20 14.37
CA ASN A 687 -26.57 4.68 13.28
C ASN A 687 -26.04 3.25 13.50
N TYR A 688 -26.17 2.72 14.70
CA TYR A 688 -25.75 1.37 15.09
C TYR A 688 -26.89 0.68 15.83
N GLU A 689 -26.92 -0.64 15.80
CA GLU A 689 -27.95 -1.41 16.49
C GLU A 689 -27.84 -1.20 18.01
N PRO A 690 -28.88 -0.65 18.68
CA PRO A 690 -28.85 -0.49 20.12
C PRO A 690 -28.92 -1.87 20.79
N VAL A 691 -27.93 -2.18 21.62
CA VAL A 691 -28.04 -3.30 22.57
C VAL A 691 -29.01 -2.87 23.67
N SER A 692 -30.31 -3.11 23.50
CA SER A 692 -31.31 -2.87 24.54
C SER A 692 -32.40 -3.94 24.52
N GLU A 693 -32.68 -4.50 25.71
CA GLU A 693 -33.79 -5.40 25.95
C GLU A 693 -35.13 -4.64 25.87
N GLN A 694 -35.97 -5.01 24.91
CA GLN A 694 -37.45 -4.96 24.86
C GLN A 694 -38.26 -3.66 25.14
N ILE A 695 -37.68 -2.53 25.58
CA ILE A 695 -38.45 -1.36 26.07
C ILE A 695 -39.09 -0.51 24.95
N CYS A 696 -38.42 -0.29 23.81
CA CYS A 696 -38.92 0.53 22.70
C CYS A 696 -38.56 -0.06 21.32
N ILE A 697 -39.15 0.47 20.24
CA ILE A 697 -38.75 0.09 18.88
C ILE A 697 -37.40 0.73 18.57
N THR A 698 -36.50 0.01 17.92
CA THR A 698 -35.21 0.54 17.46
C THR A 698 -35.12 0.44 15.95
N ASP A 699 -34.56 1.47 15.32
CA ASP A 699 -34.33 1.48 13.88
C ASP A 699 -33.04 2.21 13.54
N THR A 700 -32.55 2.00 12.31
CA THR A 700 -31.23 2.48 11.89
C THR A 700 -31.29 3.67 10.93
N ILE A 701 -30.41 4.65 11.16
CA ILE A 701 -30.14 5.76 10.22
C ILE A 701 -29.31 5.21 9.06
N PRO A 702 -29.77 5.33 7.80
CA PRO A 702 -28.97 4.93 6.66
C PRO A 702 -27.70 5.77 6.56
N MET A 703 -26.55 5.14 6.31
CA MET A 703 -25.30 5.88 6.05
C MET A 703 -25.33 6.67 4.73
N CYS A 704 -26.04 6.16 3.73
CA CYS A 704 -26.32 6.87 2.48
C CYS A 704 -27.84 6.84 2.28
N PRO A 705 -28.58 7.86 2.74
CA PRO A 705 -30.02 7.94 2.52
C PRO A 705 -30.37 8.03 1.03
N ASP A 706 -31.61 7.68 0.70
CA ASP A 706 -32.12 7.82 -0.66
C ASP A 706 -32.32 9.30 -1.02
N ASN A 707 -32.19 9.65 -2.30
CA ASN A 707 -32.42 11.02 -2.78
C ASN A 707 -33.87 11.24 -3.19
N GLY A 708 -34.32 12.50 -3.10
CA GLY A 708 -35.64 12.94 -3.57
C GLY A 708 -36.68 13.12 -2.46
N PHE A 709 -37.92 13.38 -2.87
CA PHE A 709 -38.98 13.88 -1.99
C PHE A 709 -39.38 12.96 -0.83
N PHE A 710 -39.23 11.65 -0.96
CA PHE A 710 -39.95 10.67 -0.13
C PHE A 710 -39.09 9.94 0.91
N THR A 711 -37.80 10.22 1.01
CA THR A 711 -36.87 9.44 1.85
C THR A 711 -37.29 9.36 3.32
N GLY A 712 -37.61 10.49 3.94
CA GLY A 712 -38.10 10.52 5.32
C GLY A 712 -39.44 9.78 5.48
N LEU A 713 -40.36 9.99 4.55
CA LEU A 713 -41.68 9.38 4.53
C LEU A 713 -41.62 7.84 4.40
N GLU A 714 -40.72 7.30 3.58
CA GLU A 714 -40.55 5.85 3.44
C GLU A 714 -40.09 5.20 4.77
N MET A 715 -39.30 5.91 5.57
CA MET A 715 -38.98 5.49 6.94
C MET A 715 -40.21 5.53 7.85
N LEU A 716 -41.02 6.58 7.78
CA LEU A 716 -42.27 6.66 8.55
C LEU A 716 -43.25 5.55 8.18
N GLU A 717 -43.39 5.21 6.91
CA GLU A 717 -44.20 4.06 6.46
C GLU A 717 -43.69 2.74 7.01
N ARG A 718 -42.37 2.59 7.16
CA ARG A 718 -41.77 1.45 7.87
C ARG A 718 -42.13 1.49 9.36
N TRP A 719 -41.99 2.63 10.04
CA TRP A 719 -42.33 2.77 11.47
C TRP A 719 -43.81 2.51 11.74
N SER A 720 -44.69 3.04 10.90
CA SER A 720 -46.15 2.81 10.96
C SER A 720 -46.49 1.33 10.91
N ARG A 721 -45.80 0.56 10.04
CA ARG A 721 -45.93 -0.91 9.99
C ARG A 721 -45.38 -1.59 11.25
N LEU A 722 -44.25 -1.13 11.78
CA LEU A 722 -43.66 -1.68 13.01
C LEU A 722 -44.57 -1.47 14.22
N PHE A 723 -45.14 -0.27 14.41
CA PHE A 723 -46.11 0.01 15.46
C PHE A 723 -47.44 -0.74 15.28
N SER A 724 -47.78 -1.12 14.04
CA SER A 724 -49.01 -1.89 13.74
C SER A 724 -48.85 -3.40 13.98
N LYS A 725 -47.62 -3.92 14.14
CA LYS A 725 -47.41 -5.34 14.42
C LYS A 725 -47.69 -5.62 15.90
N SER A 726 -48.54 -6.60 16.21
CA SER A 726 -48.66 -7.11 17.58
C SER A 726 -47.32 -7.69 18.02
N LYS A 727 -46.84 -7.30 19.23
CA LYS A 727 -45.71 -7.99 19.87
C LYS A 727 -46.04 -9.46 20.19
N GLU A 728 -47.33 -9.82 20.21
CA GLU A 728 -47.82 -11.19 20.24
C GLU A 728 -47.69 -11.83 18.86
N GLY A 729 -46.52 -12.38 18.55
CA GLY A 729 -46.34 -13.26 17.40
C GLY A 729 -46.52 -14.72 17.82
N GLU A 730 -46.89 -15.58 16.86
CA GLU A 730 -47.03 -17.04 17.05
C GLU A 730 -45.77 -17.71 17.63
N TRP A 731 -44.60 -17.08 17.51
CA TRP A 731 -43.32 -17.53 18.10
C TRP A 731 -43.32 -17.59 19.64
N LEU A 732 -44.27 -16.96 20.33
CA LEU A 732 -44.46 -17.18 21.77
C LEU A 732 -44.99 -18.61 22.06
N ASN A 733 -45.69 -19.23 21.11
CA ASN A 733 -46.01 -20.66 21.17
C ASN A 733 -44.76 -21.50 20.91
N ASP A 734 -43.82 -21.00 20.09
CA ASP A 734 -42.52 -21.65 19.90
C ASP A 734 -41.66 -21.60 21.16
N ARG A 735 -41.80 -20.57 22.01
CA ARG A 735 -41.13 -20.55 23.33
C ARG A 735 -41.67 -21.65 24.25
N LYS A 736 -42.98 -21.90 24.25
CA LYS A 736 -43.57 -23.08 24.95
C LYS A 736 -43.07 -24.41 24.38
N LEU A 737 -42.88 -24.50 23.06
CA LEU A 737 -42.29 -25.67 22.41
C LEU A 737 -40.81 -25.83 22.77
N PHE A 738 -40.04 -24.75 22.73
CA PHE A 738 -38.63 -24.71 23.08
C PHE A 738 -38.42 -25.11 24.53
N ASP A 739 -39.20 -24.53 25.45
CA ASP A 739 -39.15 -24.89 26.87
C ASP A 739 -39.57 -26.36 27.09
N LYS A 740 -40.55 -26.86 26.33
CA LYS A 740 -40.98 -28.26 26.40
C LYS A 740 -39.92 -29.26 25.92
N TYR A 741 -39.08 -28.90 24.94
CA TYR A 741 -38.16 -29.84 24.29
C TYR A 741 -36.68 -29.61 24.60
N TYR A 742 -36.30 -28.45 25.13
CA TYR A 742 -34.90 -28.04 25.24
C TYR A 742 -34.48 -27.43 26.59
N THR A 743 -35.40 -27.13 27.51
CA THR A 743 -35.04 -26.78 28.90
C THR A 743 -35.39 -27.95 29.83
N GLY A 744 -34.55 -28.99 29.75
CA GLY A 744 -34.50 -30.08 30.74
C GLY A 744 -33.66 -29.71 31.95
#